data_AF-A0A1W6LP43-F1
#
_entry.id   AF-A0A1W6LP43-F1
#
_cell.length_a   1.000
_cell.length_b   1.000
_cell.length_c   1.000
_cell.angle_alpha   90.00
_cell.angle_beta   90.00
_cell.angle_gamma   90.00
#
_symmetry.space_group_name_H-M   'P 1'
#
loop_
_entity.id
_entity.type
_entity.pdbx_description
1 polymer ?
#
loop_
_entity_poly.entity_id
_entity_poly.type
_entity_poly.pdbx_seq_one_letter_code
_entity_poly.pdbx_strand_id
1 'polypeptide(L)'
;MRKLVSVLLLGLCCFVNADLASVPGSVINYIESPWRFFGLPISPVYVCDPSIAVLPNGDYIASHARFGWGSDSSETGKTSVFRSSDGGASWTHLTNLNGILRASLFVNNGDLYLLGAYNDDGGQNVIRKSTDNGSTWTDASDSQTGLLGSHGGGSRVGSPNNPVVFNGRIWSGATRRLISAPTGADLLKASSWTMTNKPSIKGHTLGNEWNGAWTEGQAVASPRSGVYVLPQMRLPHTARIRAVSQSKLSFNASKPNALPELPGGDKKFGASYDPVSDKFYVLSNPVLDVHKGQGTQPELVRTAGGLLCSEDLINWELKKIFIFTENLDNSSFGEGFQYFNFDFDGDDMVIASRTAFDVGGGERKPPRGHDSNLLTFHRIEDFRNASPEHFLAVDSGSHAILRYERTQHQDAPLGSFVLGSTFDGEPLNSPDAVAQDDNGDVYVRQQNGKILRFDAMGNYIDSPAQSAAQFQTSDLAISQPAQGERSWTKNGSGNWEELTNWYYRGRPDTDYEIANFGSAADSPAAAQMNKDYSFKGIRFRNDFSYTIGGSGSISLESDDYQGIIEVQRGSHEIAVSVELISHTDISADEGTELHLTGEINLNYKKLAVRGEGSVHIEESFIMNNGTLEVDGLSALHFEQGSQTSITGRLFFNPHESISLEPHASFQLIEGADHMSGEFYLEILPQLEEGLMWDTSMLYTEGIVTIVYEE
;
A
#
# COMPACT_ATOMS: atom_id res chain seq x y z
N MET A 1 70.78 26.43 -23.04
CA MET A 1 69.94 26.16 -21.85
C MET A 1 68.72 27.06 -21.97
N ARG A 2 67.48 26.62 -22.18
CA ARG A 2 66.74 25.53 -21.54
C ARG A 2 65.90 24.76 -22.57
N LYS A 3 65.75 23.47 -22.30
CA LYS A 3 65.06 22.44 -23.09
C LYS A 3 63.54 22.53 -22.93
N LEU A 4 62.85 22.00 -23.94
CA LEU A 4 61.46 21.53 -23.94
C LEU A 4 61.02 20.91 -22.62
N VAL A 5 59.75 21.13 -22.23
CA VAL A 5 58.80 20.05 -21.95
C VAL A 5 57.39 20.54 -22.33
N SER A 6 56.91 20.17 -23.52
CA SER A 6 55.48 20.08 -23.80
C SER A 6 55.07 18.67 -23.40
N VAL A 7 54.42 18.51 -22.24
CA VAL A 7 53.77 17.24 -21.89
C VAL A 7 52.45 17.20 -22.65
N LEU A 8 52.44 16.55 -23.81
CA LEU A 8 51.22 15.97 -24.35
C LEU A 8 50.86 14.82 -23.40
N LEU A 9 49.90 15.03 -22.49
CA LEU A 9 49.16 13.91 -21.91
C LEU A 9 48.29 13.34 -23.05
N LEU A 10 48.83 12.39 -23.82
CA LEU A 10 47.99 11.37 -24.43
C LEU A 10 47.49 10.51 -23.26
N GLY A 11 46.41 10.97 -22.62
CA GLY A 11 45.58 10.09 -21.82
C GLY A 11 45.05 9.03 -22.78
N LEU A 12 45.49 7.80 -22.59
CA LEU A 12 44.94 6.63 -23.24
C LEU A 12 43.47 6.54 -22.77
N CYS A 13 42.54 7.18 -23.48
CA CYS A 13 41.11 6.96 -23.27
C CYS A 13 40.83 5.54 -23.74
N CYS A 14 40.99 4.57 -22.84
CA CYS A 14 40.39 3.26 -23.02
C CYS A 14 38.87 3.51 -23.10
N PHE A 15 38.33 3.50 -24.31
CA PHE A 15 36.89 3.43 -24.53
C PHE A 15 36.43 2.06 -24.04
N VAL A 16 36.19 1.93 -22.73
CA VAL A 16 35.36 0.84 -22.22
C VAL A 16 33.98 1.07 -22.85
N ASN A 17 33.33 0.04 -23.40
CA ASN A 17 31.96 0.19 -23.90
C ASN A 17 30.97 0.21 -22.73
N ALA A 18 29.78 0.80 -22.90
CA ALA A 18 28.75 0.72 -21.88
C ALA A 18 28.32 -0.75 -21.71
N ASP A 19 28.27 -1.24 -20.49
CA ASP A 19 27.72 -2.53 -20.14
C ASP A 19 26.21 -2.40 -19.95
N LEU A 20 25.46 -2.74 -20.99
CA LEU A 20 24.00 -2.73 -20.97
C LEU A 20 23.42 -4.06 -20.51
N ALA A 21 24.25 -5.11 -20.36
CA ALA A 21 23.77 -6.45 -19.99
C ALA A 21 23.46 -6.56 -18.49
N SER A 22 24.03 -5.68 -17.66
CA SER A 22 23.74 -5.57 -16.22
C SER A 22 22.48 -4.75 -15.92
N VAL A 23 21.93 -4.04 -16.91
CA VAL A 23 20.76 -3.17 -16.72
C VAL A 23 19.52 -4.04 -16.49
N PRO A 24 18.73 -3.78 -15.43
CA PRO A 24 17.49 -4.50 -15.18
C PRO A 24 16.45 -4.32 -16.29
N GLY A 25 15.77 -5.41 -16.64
CA GLY A 25 14.77 -5.41 -17.72
C GLY A 25 15.40 -5.38 -19.10
N SER A 26 14.64 -4.92 -20.10
CA SER A 26 15.14 -4.75 -21.47
C SER A 26 15.46 -3.29 -21.75
N VAL A 27 16.64 -3.01 -22.30
CA VAL A 27 17.03 -1.63 -22.66
C VAL A 27 16.30 -1.20 -23.93
N ILE A 28 15.47 -0.16 -23.83
CA ILE A 28 14.81 0.47 -24.99
C ILE A 28 15.75 1.50 -25.62
N ASN A 29 16.38 2.34 -24.79
CA ASN A 29 17.35 3.33 -25.25
C ASN A 29 18.38 3.67 -24.17
N TYR A 30 19.57 4.08 -24.61
CA TYR A 30 20.66 4.58 -23.78
C TYR A 30 21.16 5.91 -24.34
N ILE A 31 21.26 6.92 -23.46
CA ILE A 31 21.97 8.16 -23.73
C ILE A 31 23.15 8.22 -22.76
N GLU A 32 24.35 8.43 -23.28
CA GLU A 32 25.54 8.53 -22.44
C GLU A 32 25.40 9.65 -21.41
N SER A 33 25.70 9.33 -20.15
CA SER A 33 25.69 10.32 -19.08
C SER A 33 26.67 11.45 -19.41
N PRO A 34 26.33 12.69 -19.06
CA PRO A 34 27.15 13.83 -19.43
C PRO A 34 28.50 13.82 -18.72
N TRP A 35 29.53 14.21 -19.48
CA TRP A 35 30.87 14.45 -18.97
C TRP A 35 30.84 15.42 -17.79
N ARG A 36 31.65 15.14 -16.76
CA ARG A 36 31.74 15.99 -15.57
C ARG A 36 33.11 16.65 -15.50
N PHE A 37 33.14 17.96 -15.29
CA PHE A 37 34.37 18.70 -15.02
C PHE A 37 34.32 19.21 -13.58
N PHE A 38 35.23 18.71 -12.72
CA PHE A 38 35.19 18.93 -11.26
C PHE A 38 33.84 18.59 -10.62
N GLY A 39 33.22 17.48 -11.04
CA GLY A 39 31.93 17.01 -10.50
C GLY A 39 30.69 17.70 -11.06
N LEU A 40 30.85 18.73 -11.91
CA LEU A 40 29.74 19.44 -12.56
C LEU A 40 29.50 18.90 -13.99
N PRO A 41 28.27 18.55 -14.36
CA PRO A 41 27.96 18.08 -15.71
C PRO A 41 28.10 19.21 -16.74
N ILE A 42 28.75 18.92 -17.87
CA ILE A 42 28.86 19.83 -19.02
C ILE A 42 27.78 19.44 -20.03
N SER A 43 26.89 20.37 -20.37
CA SER A 43 25.79 20.18 -21.34
C SER A 43 25.03 18.85 -21.18
N PRO A 44 24.43 18.59 -20.00
CA PRO A 44 23.69 17.38 -19.72
C PRO A 44 22.47 17.22 -20.61
N VAL A 45 22.33 16.00 -21.12
CA VAL A 45 21.14 15.47 -21.76
C VAL A 45 20.81 14.17 -21.07
N TYR A 46 19.56 14.01 -20.65
CA TYR A 46 19.08 12.86 -19.92
C TYR A 46 17.79 12.33 -20.54
N VAL A 47 17.51 11.05 -20.30
CA VAL A 47 16.22 10.44 -20.61
C VAL A 47 15.18 10.94 -19.60
N CYS A 48 13.97 11.31 -20.05
CA CYS A 48 12.84 11.59 -19.17
C CYS A 48 11.51 11.24 -19.83
N ASP A 49 10.42 11.37 -19.06
CA ASP A 49 9.06 11.27 -19.59
C ASP A 49 8.81 9.99 -20.42
N PRO A 50 9.00 8.79 -19.83
CA PRO A 50 8.70 7.54 -20.50
C PRO A 50 7.20 7.41 -20.75
N SER A 51 6.83 6.90 -21.92
CA SER A 51 5.47 6.46 -22.19
C SER A 51 5.45 5.18 -23.01
N ILE A 52 4.47 4.31 -22.79
CA ILE A 52 4.27 3.06 -23.53
C ILE A 52 2.80 2.89 -23.91
N ALA A 53 2.54 2.28 -25.07
CA ALA A 53 1.21 1.86 -25.49
C ALA A 53 1.28 0.52 -26.25
N VAL A 54 0.32 -0.36 -25.98
CA VAL A 54 0.10 -1.61 -26.72
C VAL A 54 -0.83 -1.32 -27.90
N LEU A 55 -0.39 -1.63 -29.11
CA LEU A 55 -1.18 -1.42 -30.32
C LEU A 55 -2.15 -2.59 -30.57
N PRO A 56 -3.26 -2.37 -31.29
CA PRO A 56 -4.22 -3.44 -31.61
C PRO A 56 -3.63 -4.63 -32.40
N ASN A 57 -2.47 -4.44 -33.04
CA ASN A 57 -1.76 -5.51 -33.75
C ASN A 57 -0.76 -6.28 -32.87
N GLY A 58 -0.65 -5.94 -31.59
CA GLY A 58 0.27 -6.56 -30.61
C GLY A 58 1.67 -5.94 -30.57
N ASP A 59 1.99 -4.97 -31.43
CA ASP A 59 3.25 -4.22 -31.31
C ASP A 59 3.20 -3.29 -30.09
N TYR A 60 4.34 -3.04 -29.46
CA TYR A 60 4.47 -2.04 -28.41
C TYR A 60 5.19 -0.80 -28.94
N ILE A 61 4.68 0.37 -28.58
CA ILE A 61 5.35 1.64 -28.86
C ILE A 61 5.78 2.25 -27.54
N ALA A 62 7.06 2.58 -27.44
CA ALA A 62 7.62 3.32 -26.31
C ALA A 62 8.20 4.65 -26.78
N SER A 63 8.16 5.64 -25.90
CA SER A 63 8.78 6.93 -26.16
C SER A 63 9.40 7.52 -24.91
N HIS A 64 10.35 8.42 -25.10
CA HIS A 64 10.86 9.27 -24.03
C HIS A 64 11.28 10.63 -24.58
N ALA A 65 11.22 11.66 -23.74
CA ALA A 65 11.76 12.97 -24.05
C ALA A 65 13.24 13.10 -23.63
N ARG A 66 13.85 14.22 -24.02
CA ARG A 66 15.19 14.63 -23.58
C ARG A 66 15.08 15.90 -22.74
N PHE A 67 15.74 15.94 -21.59
CA PHE A 67 15.84 17.15 -20.75
C PHE A 67 17.28 17.40 -20.30
N GLY A 68 17.49 18.57 -19.70
CA GLY A 68 18.79 19.08 -19.23
C GLY A 68 19.20 20.30 -20.05
N TRP A 69 20.04 21.18 -19.50
CA TRP A 69 20.41 22.43 -20.18
C TRP A 69 21.27 22.23 -21.45
N GLY A 70 21.74 21.00 -21.70
CA GLY A 70 22.40 20.62 -22.96
C GLY A 70 21.41 20.14 -24.03
N SER A 71 20.12 20.04 -23.70
CA SER A 71 19.04 19.73 -24.63
C SER A 71 18.37 21.01 -25.12
N ASP A 72 17.65 20.92 -26.24
CA ASP A 72 16.85 22.05 -26.78
C ASP A 72 15.44 22.10 -26.15
N SER A 73 15.25 21.51 -24.97
CA SER A 73 13.91 21.30 -24.40
C SER A 73 13.19 22.59 -24.03
N SER A 74 13.91 23.70 -23.80
CA SER A 74 13.37 25.05 -23.59
C SER A 74 12.83 25.68 -24.88
N GLU A 75 13.46 25.42 -26.02
CA GLU A 75 13.05 25.96 -27.33
C GLU A 75 12.03 25.05 -28.02
N THR A 76 12.38 23.77 -28.17
CA THR A 76 11.63 22.76 -28.90
C THR A 76 11.85 21.37 -28.28
N GLY A 77 10.79 20.82 -27.70
CA GLY A 77 10.85 19.49 -27.09
C GLY A 77 11.19 18.41 -28.09
N LYS A 78 12.01 17.46 -27.66
CA LYS A 78 12.44 16.31 -28.48
C LYS A 78 11.99 15.01 -27.84
N THR A 79 11.23 14.22 -28.59
CA THR A 79 10.76 12.89 -28.19
C THR A 79 11.27 11.83 -29.16
N SER A 80 11.91 10.78 -28.64
CA SER A 80 12.33 9.62 -29.41
C SER A 80 11.26 8.53 -29.32
N VAL A 81 10.94 7.87 -30.43
CA VAL A 81 9.91 6.82 -30.51
C VAL A 81 10.54 5.50 -30.93
N PHE A 82 10.14 4.42 -30.29
CA PHE A 82 10.67 3.06 -30.45
C PHE A 82 9.52 2.06 -30.60
N ARG A 83 9.78 0.95 -31.29
CA ARG A 83 8.83 -0.16 -31.44
C ARG A 83 9.46 -1.49 -31.02
N SER A 84 8.68 -2.31 -30.35
CA SER A 84 8.91 -3.75 -30.21
C SER A 84 7.79 -4.51 -30.92
N SER A 85 8.17 -5.58 -31.63
CA SER A 85 7.25 -6.51 -32.29
C SER A 85 7.37 -7.94 -31.72
N ASP A 86 8.05 -8.07 -30.58
CA ASP A 86 8.41 -9.33 -29.93
C ASP A 86 8.13 -9.29 -28.42
N GLY A 87 7.08 -8.56 -28.01
CA GLY A 87 6.62 -8.54 -26.62
C GLY A 87 7.56 -7.79 -25.66
N GLY A 88 8.37 -6.86 -26.18
CA GLY A 88 9.30 -6.03 -25.40
C GLY A 88 10.72 -6.61 -25.29
N ALA A 89 11.01 -7.75 -25.91
CA ALA A 89 12.31 -8.40 -25.85
C ALA A 89 13.39 -7.62 -26.64
N SER A 90 13.03 -6.99 -27.75
CA SER A 90 13.92 -6.09 -28.50
C SER A 90 13.19 -4.85 -29.01
N TRP A 91 13.96 -3.76 -29.17
CA TRP A 91 13.42 -2.45 -29.51
C TRP A 91 14.16 -1.83 -30.69
N THR A 92 13.39 -1.27 -31.63
CA THR A 92 13.91 -0.54 -32.79
C THR A 92 13.55 0.93 -32.67
N HIS A 93 14.53 1.82 -32.78
CA HIS A 93 14.29 3.27 -32.92
C HIS A 93 13.57 3.54 -34.25
N LEU A 94 12.44 4.24 -34.20
CA LEU A 94 11.66 4.61 -35.38
C LEU A 94 11.97 6.03 -35.84
N THR A 95 11.83 7.00 -34.93
CA THR A 95 11.93 8.42 -35.29
C THR A 95 12.22 9.32 -34.10
N ASN A 96 12.61 10.57 -34.38
CA ASN A 96 12.74 11.65 -33.41
C ASN A 96 11.79 12.79 -33.80
N LEU A 97 10.94 13.19 -32.88
CA LEU A 97 9.94 14.24 -33.06
C LEU A 97 10.44 15.52 -32.38
N ASN A 98 10.46 16.63 -33.13
CA ASN A 98 10.65 17.97 -32.57
C ASN A 98 9.29 18.62 -32.23
N GLY A 99 9.29 19.60 -31.34
CA GLY A 99 8.08 20.33 -30.92
C GLY A 99 7.14 19.52 -30.03
N ILE A 100 7.64 18.47 -29.35
CA ILE A 100 6.87 17.70 -28.37
C ILE A 100 7.77 17.03 -27.31
N LEU A 101 7.41 17.19 -26.03
CA LEU A 101 7.98 16.52 -24.85
C LEU A 101 6.88 16.25 -23.80
N ARG A 102 7.22 15.55 -22.71
CA ARG A 102 6.27 15.18 -21.63
C ARG A 102 5.01 14.47 -22.15
N ALA A 103 5.16 13.68 -23.20
CA ALA A 103 4.03 13.26 -24.00
C ALA A 103 3.55 11.85 -23.64
N SER A 104 2.23 11.69 -23.62
CA SER A 104 1.57 10.41 -23.36
C SER A 104 1.17 9.76 -24.67
N LEU A 105 1.54 8.50 -24.86
CA LEU A 105 1.06 7.64 -25.94
C LEU A 105 -0.33 7.11 -25.57
N PHE A 106 -1.22 7.05 -26.56
CA PHE A 106 -2.50 6.34 -26.42
C PHE A 106 -3.08 6.00 -27.79
N VAL A 107 -3.87 4.94 -27.83
CA VAL A 107 -4.60 4.52 -29.03
C VAL A 107 -6.04 5.01 -28.95
N ASN A 108 -6.56 5.59 -30.04
CA ASN A 108 -7.97 5.92 -30.17
C ASN A 108 -8.46 5.58 -31.57
N ASN A 109 -9.51 4.76 -31.67
CA ASN A 109 -10.08 4.29 -32.94
C ASN A 109 -9.05 3.67 -33.91
N GLY A 110 -8.08 2.92 -33.36
CA GLY A 110 -7.03 2.24 -34.14
C GLY A 110 -5.82 3.10 -34.53
N ASP A 111 -5.91 4.42 -34.37
CA ASP A 111 -4.81 5.34 -34.62
C ASP A 111 -4.01 5.62 -33.33
N LEU A 112 -2.71 5.83 -33.48
CA LEU A 112 -1.81 6.15 -32.38
C LEU A 112 -1.66 7.67 -32.23
N TYR A 113 -1.73 8.15 -30.99
CA TYR A 113 -1.60 9.56 -30.66
C TYR A 113 -0.50 9.80 -29.63
N LEU A 114 0.08 10.99 -29.69
CA LEU A 114 1.06 11.49 -28.75
C LEU A 114 0.63 12.88 -28.29
N LEU A 115 0.20 13.01 -27.04
CA LEU A 115 -0.28 14.26 -26.44
C LEU A 115 0.71 14.76 -25.39
N GLY A 116 1.27 15.96 -25.58
CA GLY A 116 2.29 16.51 -24.69
C GLY A 116 2.38 18.04 -24.75
N ALA A 117 3.56 18.57 -24.44
CA ALA A 117 3.87 19.99 -24.47
C ALA A 117 4.92 20.31 -25.52
N TYR A 118 4.84 21.49 -26.14
CA TYR A 118 5.79 21.89 -27.18
C TYR A 118 7.22 22.05 -26.65
N ASN A 119 7.40 22.59 -25.44
CA ASN A 119 8.69 22.84 -24.78
C ASN A 119 8.54 22.98 -23.24
N ASP A 120 9.65 23.13 -22.52
CA ASP A 120 9.71 23.20 -21.05
C ASP A 120 9.20 24.52 -20.46
N ASP A 121 9.33 25.66 -21.16
CA ASP A 121 9.28 27.01 -20.56
C ASP A 121 8.09 27.89 -20.96
N GLY A 122 7.08 27.38 -21.65
CA GLY A 122 5.97 28.27 -22.06
C GLY A 122 5.01 27.69 -23.07
N GLY A 123 5.35 26.52 -23.60
CA GLY A 123 4.78 25.95 -24.81
C GLY A 123 3.31 25.61 -24.72
N GLN A 124 2.73 25.48 -25.91
CA GLN A 124 1.35 25.06 -26.12
C GLN A 124 1.21 23.55 -25.83
N ASN A 125 -0.02 23.12 -25.53
CA ASN A 125 -0.34 21.69 -25.57
C ASN A 125 -0.31 21.24 -27.04
N VAL A 126 0.26 20.08 -27.30
CA VAL A 126 0.49 19.54 -28.64
C VAL A 126 -0.04 18.13 -28.72
N ILE A 127 -0.71 17.81 -29.83
CA ILE A 127 -1.04 16.43 -30.17
C ILE A 127 -0.53 16.10 -31.57
N ARG A 128 0.03 14.90 -31.71
CA ARG A 128 0.45 14.32 -32.99
C ARG A 128 -0.25 12.99 -33.19
N LYS A 129 -0.46 12.62 -34.45
CA LYS A 129 -1.13 11.38 -34.86
C LYS A 129 -0.22 10.55 -35.75
N SER A 130 -0.24 9.24 -35.57
CA SER A 130 0.37 8.25 -36.46
C SER A 130 -0.69 7.22 -36.88
N THR A 131 -0.62 6.80 -38.14
CA THR A 131 -1.52 5.79 -38.75
C THR A 131 -0.73 4.59 -39.29
N ASP A 132 0.56 4.49 -38.96
CA ASP A 132 1.51 3.50 -39.49
C ASP A 132 2.41 2.92 -38.37
N ASN A 133 1.78 2.65 -37.22
CA ASN A 133 2.39 2.06 -36.04
C ASN A 133 3.63 2.85 -35.53
N GLY A 134 3.51 4.18 -35.52
CA GLY A 134 4.52 5.08 -34.95
C GLY A 134 5.68 5.44 -35.88
N SER A 135 5.66 4.99 -37.14
CA SER A 135 6.75 5.24 -38.10
C SER A 135 6.78 6.70 -38.58
N THR A 136 5.61 7.26 -38.89
CA THR A 136 5.43 8.67 -39.27
C THR A 136 4.36 9.35 -38.43
N TRP A 137 4.48 10.68 -38.28
CA TRP A 137 3.63 11.49 -37.40
C TRP A 137 3.25 12.81 -38.05
N THR A 138 2.03 13.29 -37.80
CA THR A 138 1.57 14.61 -38.26
C THR A 138 2.39 15.74 -37.63
N ASP A 139 2.56 16.86 -38.34
CA ASP A 139 3.16 18.09 -37.78
C ASP A 139 2.13 18.95 -37.06
N ALA A 140 2.41 19.33 -35.81
CA ALA A 140 1.59 20.26 -35.05
C ALA A 140 1.98 21.70 -35.38
N SER A 141 1.40 22.24 -36.45
CA SER A 141 1.78 23.56 -36.99
C SER A 141 0.81 24.68 -36.58
N ASP A 142 -0.46 24.35 -36.35
CA ASP A 142 -1.52 25.30 -36.01
C ASP A 142 -2.70 24.62 -35.27
N SER A 143 -3.75 25.40 -34.97
CA SER A 143 -4.93 24.95 -34.24
C SER A 143 -5.79 23.92 -34.96
N GLN A 144 -5.52 23.64 -36.24
CA GLN A 144 -6.21 22.61 -37.02
C GLN A 144 -5.40 21.33 -37.16
N THR A 145 -4.09 21.38 -36.87
CA THR A 145 -3.12 20.33 -37.19
C THR A 145 -2.36 19.78 -35.99
N GLY A 146 -2.69 20.22 -34.77
CA GLY A 146 -2.18 19.62 -33.53
C GLY A 146 -1.69 20.61 -32.47
N LEU A 147 -1.66 21.92 -32.73
CA LEU A 147 -1.38 22.93 -31.71
C LEU A 147 -2.66 23.27 -30.94
N LEU A 148 -2.79 22.70 -29.74
CA LEU A 148 -3.99 22.84 -28.90
C LEU A 148 -4.00 24.14 -28.07
N GLY A 149 -2.92 24.94 -28.14
CA GLY A 149 -2.80 26.22 -27.46
C GLY A 149 -2.44 26.13 -25.97
N SER A 150 -2.14 27.29 -25.39
CA SER A 150 -1.83 27.44 -23.96
C SER A 150 -3.11 27.75 -23.18
N HIS A 151 -3.59 26.80 -22.38
CA HIS A 151 -4.84 26.95 -21.62
C HIS A 151 -4.69 27.81 -20.33
N GLY A 152 -3.80 28.81 -20.36
CA GLY A 152 -3.38 29.67 -19.23
C GLY A 152 -2.14 29.16 -18.47
N GLY A 153 -1.56 30.00 -17.60
CA GLY A 153 -0.35 29.67 -16.81
C GLY A 153 -0.50 28.41 -15.95
N GLY A 154 0.34 27.40 -16.19
CA GLY A 154 0.32 26.13 -15.45
C GLY A 154 -0.83 25.17 -15.84
N SER A 155 -1.17 25.12 -17.14
CA SER A 155 -2.27 24.34 -17.73
C SER A 155 -1.78 23.37 -18.81
N ARG A 156 -0.52 22.96 -18.68
CA ARG A 156 0.14 22.09 -19.64
C ARG A 156 -0.20 20.65 -19.33
N VAL A 157 -0.34 19.83 -20.37
CA VAL A 157 -0.25 18.38 -20.21
C VAL A 157 1.07 18.12 -19.48
N GLY A 158 0.96 17.45 -18.33
CA GLY A 158 2.11 17.22 -17.45
C GLY A 158 3.05 16.17 -18.04
N SER A 159 3.98 15.67 -17.23
CA SER A 159 4.69 14.40 -17.52
C SER A 159 3.70 13.30 -17.96
N PRO A 160 4.16 12.25 -18.66
CA PRO A 160 3.31 11.18 -19.16
C PRO A 160 2.34 10.62 -18.11
N ASN A 161 1.12 10.38 -18.55
CA ASN A 161 0.06 9.70 -17.81
C ASN A 161 -0.61 8.69 -18.75
N ASN A 162 -1.63 7.97 -18.29
CA ASN A 162 -2.42 7.08 -19.13
C ASN A 162 -3.74 7.78 -19.49
N PRO A 163 -3.89 8.35 -20.70
CA PRO A 163 -5.16 8.95 -21.10
C PRO A 163 -6.26 7.89 -21.07
N VAL A 164 -7.33 8.16 -20.31
CA VAL A 164 -8.43 7.21 -20.11
C VAL A 164 -9.63 7.56 -20.99
N VAL A 165 -10.26 6.54 -21.58
CA VAL A 165 -11.55 6.71 -22.26
C VAL A 165 -12.68 6.44 -21.27
N PHE A 166 -13.50 7.46 -21.02
CA PHE A 166 -14.66 7.33 -20.14
C PHE A 166 -15.82 8.23 -20.60
N ASN A 167 -17.03 7.67 -20.64
CA ASN A 167 -18.24 8.33 -21.12
C ASN A 167 -18.06 9.03 -22.47
N GLY A 168 -17.47 8.31 -23.43
CA GLY A 168 -17.28 8.79 -24.81
C GLY A 168 -16.21 9.86 -24.98
N ARG A 169 -15.39 10.14 -23.96
CA ARG A 169 -14.31 11.14 -24.00
C ARG A 169 -12.98 10.54 -23.58
N ILE A 170 -11.90 11.04 -24.17
CA ILE A 170 -10.53 10.84 -23.69
C ILE A 170 -10.26 11.88 -22.61
N TRP A 171 -9.66 11.47 -21.50
CA TRP A 171 -9.24 12.33 -20.39
C TRP A 171 -7.75 12.14 -20.12
N SER A 172 -7.00 13.23 -20.13
CA SER A 172 -5.57 13.23 -19.79
C SER A 172 -5.29 14.21 -18.66
N GLY A 173 -4.34 13.84 -17.81
CA GLY A 173 -3.84 14.70 -16.76
C GLY A 173 -3.08 15.91 -17.28
N ALA A 174 -3.25 17.06 -16.63
CA ALA A 174 -2.57 18.31 -16.93
C ALA A 174 -2.24 19.04 -15.62
N THR A 175 -1.16 18.64 -14.95
CA THR A 175 -0.84 19.04 -13.56
C THR A 175 -1.94 18.55 -12.60
N ARG A 176 -2.74 19.45 -12.02
CA ARG A 176 -3.93 19.17 -11.21
C ARG A 176 -5.24 19.56 -11.93
N ARG A 177 -5.19 19.56 -13.27
CA ARG A 177 -6.32 19.78 -14.19
C ARG A 177 -6.48 18.54 -15.07
N LEU A 178 -7.59 18.46 -15.79
CA LEU A 178 -7.81 17.50 -16.87
C LEU A 178 -7.98 18.23 -18.19
N ILE A 179 -7.47 17.66 -19.27
CA ILE A 179 -7.81 18.00 -20.64
C ILE A 179 -8.57 16.83 -21.28
N SER A 180 -9.64 17.11 -22.02
CA SER A 180 -10.46 16.06 -22.61
C SER A 180 -11.02 16.41 -23.98
N ALA A 181 -11.28 15.39 -24.80
CA ALA A 181 -11.94 15.51 -26.10
C ALA A 181 -12.90 14.33 -26.33
N PRO A 182 -14.00 14.49 -27.10
CA PRO A 182 -14.80 13.36 -27.54
C PRO A 182 -13.97 12.37 -28.36
N THR A 183 -14.16 11.07 -28.12
CA THR A 183 -13.46 9.97 -28.82
C THR A 183 -13.67 9.97 -30.33
N GLY A 184 -14.84 10.42 -30.80
CA GLY A 184 -15.17 10.54 -32.22
C GLY A 184 -14.84 11.91 -32.85
N ALA A 185 -14.23 12.84 -32.10
CA ALA A 185 -13.83 14.12 -32.65
C ALA A 185 -12.50 14.01 -33.42
N ASP A 186 -12.25 14.99 -34.30
CA ASP A 186 -10.93 15.18 -34.88
C ASP A 186 -9.97 15.71 -33.80
N LEU A 187 -9.15 14.82 -33.25
CA LEU A 187 -8.28 15.14 -32.13
C LEU A 187 -7.15 16.11 -32.49
N LEU A 188 -6.83 16.32 -33.77
CA LEU A 188 -5.82 17.31 -34.19
C LEU A 188 -6.31 18.75 -34.07
N LYS A 189 -7.63 18.96 -33.98
CA LYS A 189 -8.22 20.30 -33.84
C LYS A 189 -8.24 20.75 -32.38
N ALA A 190 -7.70 21.93 -32.13
CA ALA A 190 -7.73 22.58 -30.82
C ALA A 190 -9.16 22.73 -30.27
N SER A 191 -10.14 23.00 -31.13
CA SER A 191 -11.55 23.17 -30.74
C SER A 191 -12.22 21.87 -30.25
N SER A 192 -11.60 20.71 -30.47
CA SER A 192 -12.09 19.43 -29.94
C SER A 192 -11.79 19.25 -28.45
N TRP A 193 -10.80 19.98 -27.93
CA TRP A 193 -10.28 19.81 -26.57
C TRP A 193 -10.88 20.83 -25.60
N THR A 194 -11.11 20.37 -24.37
CA THR A 194 -11.60 21.20 -23.27
C THR A 194 -10.74 20.94 -22.04
N MET A 195 -10.24 22.01 -21.42
CA MET A 195 -9.49 21.96 -20.17
C MET A 195 -10.41 22.35 -19.00
N THR A 196 -10.35 21.59 -17.92
CA THR A 196 -11.09 21.90 -16.68
C THR A 196 -10.54 23.13 -15.98
N ASN A 197 -11.25 23.77 -15.05
CA ASN A 197 -10.65 24.73 -14.10
C ASN A 197 -9.50 24.12 -13.26
N LYS A 198 -8.78 24.97 -12.53
CA LYS A 198 -7.71 24.60 -11.58
C LYS A 198 -8.22 24.81 -10.14
N PRO A 199 -8.53 23.75 -9.36
CA PRO A 199 -9.09 23.89 -8.02
C PRO A 199 -8.21 24.68 -7.04
N SER A 200 -8.71 25.06 -5.87
CA SER A 200 -7.85 25.57 -4.79
C SER A 200 -7.11 24.42 -4.10
N ILE A 201 -5.90 24.68 -3.61
CA ILE A 201 -5.11 23.76 -2.75
C ILE A 201 -4.99 24.27 -1.31
N LYS A 202 -5.63 25.40 -1.00
CA LYS A 202 -5.63 25.97 0.35
C LYS A 202 -6.55 25.16 1.27
N GLY A 203 -6.20 25.10 2.56
CA GLY A 203 -6.99 24.44 3.59
C GLY A 203 -6.79 22.93 3.68
N HIS A 204 -5.64 22.42 3.20
CA HIS A 204 -5.27 21.02 3.40
C HIS A 204 -4.90 20.75 4.86
N THR A 205 -5.00 19.49 5.26
CA THR A 205 -4.75 19.02 6.64
C THR A 205 -3.32 18.51 6.87
N LEU A 206 -2.48 18.46 5.82
CA LEU A 206 -1.11 17.90 5.87
C LEU A 206 -0.05 18.74 6.63
N GLY A 207 -0.47 19.64 7.53
CA GLY A 207 0.45 20.42 8.38
C GLY A 207 1.37 21.40 7.62
N ASN A 208 2.38 21.92 8.34
CA ASN A 208 3.30 22.96 7.87
C ASN A 208 4.48 22.41 7.05
N GLU A 209 4.69 21.10 7.01
CA GLU A 209 5.78 20.45 6.25
C GLU A 209 5.58 20.53 4.73
N TRP A 210 4.38 20.93 4.29
CA TRP A 210 4.03 21.06 2.89
C TRP A 210 4.48 22.40 2.27
N ASN A 211 5.13 22.34 1.10
CA ASN A 211 5.74 23.51 0.44
C ASN A 211 5.19 23.88 -0.97
N GLY A 212 4.01 23.38 -1.38
CA GLY A 212 3.20 24.12 -2.37
C GLY A 212 2.86 23.50 -3.73
N ALA A 213 3.44 22.37 -4.15
CA ALA A 213 3.30 21.91 -5.54
C ALA A 213 2.53 20.59 -5.71
N TRP A 214 1.38 20.64 -6.39
CA TRP A 214 0.67 19.46 -6.92
C TRP A 214 0.81 19.46 -8.43
N THR A 215 1.51 18.47 -8.96
CA THR A 215 1.88 18.41 -10.37
C THR A 215 1.65 17.01 -10.94
N GLU A 216 1.89 16.87 -12.24
CA GLU A 216 2.04 15.55 -12.87
C GLU A 216 0.88 14.56 -12.67
N GLY A 217 -0.35 15.08 -12.59
CA GLY A 217 -1.50 14.28 -12.24
C GLY A 217 -1.86 13.21 -13.25
N GLN A 218 -2.33 12.08 -12.72
CA GLN A 218 -2.78 10.92 -13.46
C GLN A 218 -4.30 10.97 -13.61
N ALA A 219 -4.82 10.86 -14.82
CA ALA A 219 -6.26 10.71 -15.04
C ALA A 219 -6.65 9.26 -14.77
N VAL A 220 -7.69 9.05 -13.97
CA VAL A 220 -8.27 7.72 -13.73
C VAL A 220 -9.78 7.83 -13.78
N ALA A 221 -10.44 6.76 -14.23
CA ALA A 221 -11.89 6.72 -14.29
C ALA A 221 -12.42 5.31 -14.12
N SER A 222 -13.51 5.17 -13.34
CA SER A 222 -14.29 3.94 -13.25
C SER A 222 -15.78 4.25 -13.32
N PRO A 223 -16.65 3.28 -13.65
CA PRO A 223 -18.09 3.45 -13.52
C PRO A 223 -18.53 3.81 -12.10
N ARG A 224 -17.85 3.27 -11.07
CA ARG A 224 -18.16 3.47 -9.65
C ARG A 224 -17.85 4.89 -9.17
N SER A 225 -16.67 5.41 -9.50
CA SER A 225 -16.17 6.70 -8.97
C SER A 225 -16.38 7.88 -9.93
N GLY A 226 -16.45 7.62 -11.24
CA GLY A 226 -16.34 8.64 -12.28
C GLY A 226 -14.88 9.03 -12.52
N VAL A 227 -14.64 10.24 -13.06
CA VAL A 227 -13.31 10.68 -13.48
C VAL A 227 -12.62 11.48 -12.37
N TYR A 228 -11.37 11.15 -12.09
CA TYR A 228 -10.49 11.83 -11.14
C TYR A 228 -9.15 12.19 -11.77
N VAL A 229 -8.47 13.18 -11.19
CA VAL A 229 -7.03 13.42 -11.39
C VAL A 229 -6.29 13.28 -10.07
N LEU A 230 -5.21 12.49 -10.07
CA LEU A 230 -4.37 12.17 -8.92
C LEU A 230 -2.98 12.80 -9.10
N PRO A 231 -2.69 13.99 -8.56
CA PRO A 231 -1.38 14.62 -8.64
C PRO A 231 -0.35 13.97 -7.69
N GLN A 232 0.92 14.02 -8.07
CA GLN A 232 2.00 13.83 -7.11
C GLN A 232 2.04 15.02 -6.14
N MET A 233 2.44 14.75 -4.91
CA MET A 233 2.59 15.71 -3.84
C MET A 233 3.91 15.40 -3.17
N ARG A 234 4.77 16.33 -2.73
CA ARG A 234 6.07 16.04 -2.08
C ARG A 234 5.98 15.37 -0.68
N LEU A 235 4.95 14.58 -0.45
CA LEU A 235 4.62 13.78 0.72
C LEU A 235 4.01 12.47 0.19
N PRO A 236 4.04 11.35 0.94
CA PRO A 236 3.53 10.05 0.48
C PRO A 236 1.99 10.02 0.42
N HIS A 237 1.38 10.95 -0.30
CA HIS A 237 -0.05 11.20 -0.42
C HIS A 237 -0.38 11.61 -1.86
N THR A 238 -1.63 11.44 -2.26
CA THR A 238 -2.17 12.06 -3.47
C THR A 238 -3.45 12.83 -3.17
N ALA A 239 -3.96 13.59 -4.13
CA ALA A 239 -5.23 14.31 -4.00
C ALA A 239 -6.30 13.74 -4.92
N ARG A 240 -7.48 13.44 -4.38
CA ARG A 240 -8.62 12.94 -5.15
C ARG A 240 -9.45 14.10 -5.71
N ILE A 241 -9.04 14.61 -6.87
CA ILE A 241 -9.72 15.75 -7.52
C ILE A 241 -10.72 15.24 -8.55
N ARG A 242 -12.02 15.41 -8.29
CA ARG A 242 -13.10 14.83 -9.11
C ARG A 242 -13.50 15.76 -10.27
N ALA A 243 -13.71 15.20 -11.46
CA ALA A 243 -14.39 15.91 -12.53
C ALA A 243 -15.91 15.88 -12.33
N VAL A 244 -16.55 17.05 -12.35
CA VAL A 244 -18.02 17.17 -12.33
C VAL A 244 -18.58 17.52 -13.71
N SER A 245 -17.72 17.99 -14.63
CA SER A 245 -18.02 18.15 -16.05
C SER A 245 -16.71 18.20 -16.85
N GLN A 246 -16.81 18.24 -18.19
CA GLN A 246 -15.65 18.40 -19.10
C GLN A 246 -14.83 19.69 -18.85
N SER A 247 -15.38 20.68 -18.16
CA SER A 247 -14.74 21.97 -17.88
C SER A 247 -14.57 22.26 -16.38
N LYS A 248 -15.04 21.38 -15.49
CA LYS A 248 -15.06 21.65 -14.05
C LYS A 248 -14.60 20.46 -13.22
N LEU A 249 -13.59 20.70 -12.39
CA LEU A 249 -13.14 19.89 -11.27
C LEU A 249 -13.72 20.43 -9.95
N SER A 250 -13.99 19.52 -9.03
CA SER A 250 -14.40 19.78 -7.65
C SER A 250 -13.37 19.15 -6.71
N PHE A 251 -12.93 19.93 -5.73
CA PHE A 251 -12.00 19.46 -4.71
C PHE A 251 -12.18 20.28 -3.42
N ASN A 252 -12.25 19.60 -2.29
CA ASN A 252 -12.25 20.22 -0.97
C ASN A 252 -11.13 19.58 -0.14
N ALA A 253 -10.08 20.35 0.11
CA ALA A 253 -8.87 19.90 0.79
C ALA A 253 -9.08 19.53 2.27
N SER A 254 -10.16 20.02 2.88
CA SER A 254 -10.48 19.78 4.29
C SER A 254 -11.37 18.56 4.53
N LYS A 255 -11.84 17.90 3.46
CA LYS A 255 -12.68 16.71 3.62
C LYS A 255 -11.85 15.52 4.09
N PRO A 256 -12.41 14.64 4.95
CA PRO A 256 -11.85 13.32 5.18
C PRO A 256 -11.57 12.63 3.84
N ASN A 257 -10.43 11.97 3.72
CA ASN A 257 -10.02 11.19 2.54
C ASN A 257 -9.87 11.99 1.24
N ALA A 258 -9.79 13.33 1.30
CA ALA A 258 -9.43 14.16 0.14
C ALA A 258 -7.97 13.95 -0.29
N LEU A 259 -7.12 13.62 0.70
CA LEU A 259 -5.69 13.44 0.59
C LEU A 259 -5.34 12.06 1.16
N PRO A 260 -5.67 10.96 0.47
CA PRO A 260 -5.27 9.63 0.92
C PRO A 260 -3.75 9.48 0.91
N GLU A 261 -3.25 8.65 1.83
CA GLU A 261 -1.87 8.17 1.77
C GLU A 261 -1.70 7.33 0.51
N LEU A 262 -0.54 7.48 -0.14
CA LEU A 262 -0.14 6.71 -1.30
C LEU A 262 1.37 6.47 -1.18
N PRO A 263 1.81 5.26 -0.84
CA PRO A 263 3.24 4.96 -0.79
C PRO A 263 3.92 5.34 -2.10
N GLY A 264 4.94 6.20 -2.05
CA GLY A 264 5.64 6.71 -3.23
C GLY A 264 4.93 7.86 -3.98
N GLY A 265 3.82 8.39 -3.46
CA GLY A 265 3.10 9.54 -4.00
C GLY A 265 3.89 10.86 -3.99
N ASP A 266 5.03 10.86 -3.28
CA ASP A 266 6.10 11.87 -3.25
C ASP A 266 6.95 11.95 -4.50
N LYS A 267 6.74 11.04 -5.45
CA LYS A 267 7.35 11.02 -6.77
C LYS A 267 6.27 10.91 -7.84
N LYS A 268 6.66 11.13 -9.09
CA LYS A 268 5.83 10.75 -10.22
C LYS A 268 5.50 9.26 -10.18
N PHE A 269 4.21 8.95 -10.22
CA PHE A 269 3.68 7.59 -10.36
C PHE A 269 2.81 7.48 -11.61
N GLY A 270 2.67 6.28 -12.16
CA GLY A 270 1.68 5.94 -13.19
C GLY A 270 0.40 5.44 -12.55
N ALA A 271 -0.76 5.70 -13.15
CA ALA A 271 -2.03 5.16 -12.67
C ALA A 271 -2.98 4.81 -13.81
N SER A 272 -3.74 3.73 -13.65
CA SER A 272 -4.80 3.32 -14.57
C SER A 272 -5.91 2.57 -13.83
N TYR A 273 -7.05 2.37 -14.47
CA TYR A 273 -8.13 1.51 -13.98
C TYR A 273 -8.22 0.28 -14.86
N ASP A 274 -8.29 -0.89 -14.25
CA ASP A 274 -8.52 -2.16 -14.93
C ASP A 274 -9.99 -2.59 -14.74
N PRO A 275 -10.77 -2.69 -15.83
CA PRO A 275 -12.17 -3.07 -15.75
C PRO A 275 -12.40 -4.56 -15.47
N VAL A 276 -11.37 -5.41 -15.58
CA VAL A 276 -11.48 -6.85 -15.33
C VAL A 276 -11.50 -7.12 -13.83
N SER A 277 -10.58 -6.53 -13.07
CA SER A 277 -10.56 -6.65 -11.61
C SER A 277 -11.39 -5.60 -10.88
N ASP A 278 -11.99 -4.63 -11.59
CA ASP A 278 -12.67 -3.45 -11.02
C ASP A 278 -11.79 -2.66 -10.02
N LYS A 279 -10.50 -2.52 -10.33
CA LYS A 279 -9.51 -1.86 -9.46
C LYS A 279 -8.71 -0.80 -10.18
N PHE A 280 -8.27 0.20 -9.42
CA PHE A 280 -7.23 1.12 -9.82
C PHE A 280 -5.87 0.53 -9.50
N TYR A 281 -4.91 0.70 -10.41
CA TYR A 281 -3.52 0.31 -10.22
C TYR A 281 -2.61 1.52 -10.30
N VAL A 282 -1.60 1.54 -9.44
CA VAL A 282 -0.54 2.55 -9.41
C VAL A 282 0.83 1.87 -9.42
N LEU A 283 1.74 2.41 -10.22
CA LEU A 283 3.17 2.11 -10.12
C LEU A 283 3.89 3.32 -9.54
N SER A 284 4.47 3.17 -8.35
CA SER A 284 5.13 4.26 -7.59
C SER A 284 6.48 3.82 -7.01
N ASN A 285 7.10 4.73 -6.23
CA ASN A 285 8.39 4.51 -5.57
C ASN A 285 8.27 4.55 -4.03
N PRO A 286 7.77 3.49 -3.38
CA PRO A 286 7.73 3.40 -1.92
C PRO A 286 9.15 3.44 -1.33
N VAL A 287 9.34 4.12 -0.20
CA VAL A 287 10.63 4.19 0.50
C VAL A 287 10.76 3.03 1.48
N LEU A 288 11.65 2.08 1.19
CA LEU A 288 11.91 0.93 2.05
C LEU A 288 12.81 1.29 3.24
N ASP A 289 12.75 0.48 4.29
CA ASP A 289 13.41 0.76 5.57
C ASP A 289 14.93 0.84 5.49
N VAL A 290 15.54 0.05 4.60
CA VAL A 290 16.98 0.10 4.30
C VAL A 290 17.46 1.51 3.88
N HIS A 291 16.57 2.33 3.32
CA HIS A 291 16.86 3.69 2.88
C HIS A 291 16.28 4.77 3.81
N LYS A 292 15.54 4.40 4.87
CA LYS A 292 15.08 5.35 5.89
C LYS A 292 16.26 5.82 6.74
N GLY A 293 16.21 7.08 7.18
CA GLY A 293 17.18 7.63 8.14
C GLY A 293 18.56 7.97 7.56
N GLN A 294 18.82 7.72 6.28
CA GLN A 294 20.10 8.04 5.60
C GLN A 294 20.29 9.56 5.33
N GLY A 295 19.43 10.43 5.86
CA GLY A 295 19.46 11.88 5.65
C GLY A 295 18.93 12.34 4.28
N THR A 296 18.65 11.41 3.37
CA THR A 296 18.04 11.70 2.06
C THR A 296 16.54 11.92 2.20
N GLN A 297 16.03 13.03 1.65
CA GLN A 297 14.61 13.32 1.66
C GLN A 297 13.83 12.23 0.89
N PRO A 298 12.67 11.76 1.40
CA PRO A 298 11.91 10.68 0.77
C PRO A 298 11.67 10.86 -0.74
N GLU A 299 11.37 12.08 -1.21
CA GLU A 299 11.08 12.38 -2.61
C GLU A 299 12.28 12.16 -3.56
N LEU A 300 13.49 12.00 -3.01
CA LEU A 300 14.71 11.71 -3.74
C LEU A 300 15.04 10.20 -3.80
N VAL A 301 14.38 9.37 -2.99
CA VAL A 301 14.61 7.92 -2.93
C VAL A 301 13.81 7.20 -4.02
N ARG A 302 14.48 6.71 -5.07
CA ARG A 302 13.85 6.15 -6.29
C ARG A 302 14.26 4.70 -6.57
N THR A 303 14.64 3.99 -5.52
CA THR A 303 15.32 2.70 -5.57
C THR A 303 14.38 1.51 -5.72
N ALA A 304 13.11 1.64 -5.32
CA ALA A 304 12.11 0.59 -5.40
C ALA A 304 10.97 0.95 -6.37
N GLY A 305 10.47 -0.02 -7.15
CA GLY A 305 9.21 0.08 -7.89
C GLY A 305 8.14 -0.78 -7.25
N GLY A 306 7.06 -0.16 -6.79
CA GLY A 306 5.92 -0.84 -6.16
C GLY A 306 4.71 -0.90 -7.09
N LEU A 307 4.03 -2.05 -7.12
CA LEU A 307 2.68 -2.23 -7.66
C LEU A 307 1.68 -2.05 -6.54
N LEU A 308 0.80 -1.06 -6.66
CA LEU A 308 -0.27 -0.79 -5.71
C LEU A 308 -1.63 -0.92 -6.39
N CYS A 309 -2.65 -1.30 -5.61
CA CYS A 309 -4.04 -1.26 -6.08
C CYS A 309 -4.99 -0.63 -5.07
N SER A 310 -6.13 -0.16 -5.56
CA SER A 310 -7.21 0.42 -4.75
C SER A 310 -8.56 0.22 -5.43
N GLU A 311 -9.61 -0.01 -4.66
CA GLU A 311 -10.99 -0.07 -5.16
C GLU A 311 -11.69 1.29 -5.15
N ASP A 312 -11.26 2.20 -4.26
CA ASP A 312 -11.99 3.42 -3.93
C ASP A 312 -11.16 4.71 -4.08
N LEU A 313 -9.90 4.58 -4.49
CA LEU A 313 -8.88 5.63 -4.58
C LEU A 313 -8.42 6.20 -3.22
N ILE A 314 -8.86 5.61 -2.11
CA ILE A 314 -8.54 6.02 -0.75
C ILE A 314 -7.57 5.03 -0.14
N ASN A 315 -7.94 3.75 -0.13
CA ASN A 315 -7.21 2.68 0.49
C ASN A 315 -6.32 2.03 -0.57
N TRP A 316 -5.00 2.21 -0.44
CA TRP A 316 -4.01 1.70 -1.39
C TRP A 316 -3.23 0.56 -0.77
N GLU A 317 -3.38 -0.64 -1.33
CA GLU A 317 -2.64 -1.84 -0.96
C GLU A 317 -1.36 -1.94 -1.79
N LEU A 318 -0.21 -2.15 -1.15
CA LEU A 318 1.01 -2.58 -1.83
C LEU A 318 0.91 -4.08 -2.14
N LYS A 319 0.94 -4.45 -3.43
CA LYS A 319 0.84 -5.84 -3.89
C LYS A 319 2.20 -6.51 -4.09
N LYS A 320 3.18 -5.76 -4.60
CA LYS A 320 4.50 -6.29 -4.94
C LYS A 320 5.53 -5.17 -5.06
N ILE A 321 6.78 -5.42 -4.66
CA ILE A 321 7.95 -4.66 -5.06
C ILE A 321 8.58 -5.39 -6.26
N PHE A 322 8.33 -4.90 -7.47
CA PHE A 322 8.74 -5.64 -8.68
C PHE A 322 10.20 -5.38 -9.09
N ILE A 323 10.79 -4.27 -8.65
CA ILE A 323 12.19 -3.94 -8.91
C ILE A 323 12.79 -3.17 -7.74
N PHE A 324 14.06 -3.47 -7.42
CA PHE A 324 14.78 -2.82 -6.33
C PHE A 324 16.29 -2.72 -6.61
N THR A 325 16.92 -1.72 -6.00
CA THR A 325 18.38 -1.59 -5.85
C THR A 325 18.73 -0.99 -4.49
N GLU A 326 19.76 -1.49 -3.82
CA GLU A 326 20.26 -0.92 -2.57
C GLU A 326 21.07 0.38 -2.79
N ASN A 327 21.50 0.65 -4.03
CA ASN A 327 22.41 1.74 -4.40
C ASN A 327 21.74 3.13 -4.36
N LEU A 328 21.49 3.64 -3.15
CA LEU A 328 20.91 4.95 -2.89
C LEU A 328 21.86 6.11 -3.23
N ASP A 329 21.27 7.26 -3.58
CA ASP A 329 21.97 8.53 -3.81
C ASP A 329 22.64 9.08 -2.54
N ASN A 330 23.98 9.01 -2.50
CA ASN A 330 24.81 9.46 -1.37
C ASN A 330 25.67 10.68 -1.73
N SER A 331 25.19 11.60 -2.57
CA SER A 331 25.84 12.87 -3.01
C SER A 331 26.82 12.81 -4.20
N SER A 332 26.97 11.66 -4.88
CA SER A 332 27.86 11.56 -6.07
C SER A 332 27.38 10.62 -7.17
N PHE A 333 26.49 9.69 -6.83
CA PHE A 333 25.85 8.72 -7.70
C PHE A 333 24.70 8.05 -6.93
N GLY A 334 23.61 7.74 -7.61
CA GLY A 334 22.53 6.91 -7.09
C GLY A 334 21.74 6.30 -8.24
N GLU A 335 21.38 5.03 -8.09
CA GLU A 335 20.50 4.35 -9.04
C GLU A 335 19.05 4.74 -8.80
N GLY A 336 18.20 4.55 -9.80
CA GLY A 336 16.78 4.72 -9.62
C GLY A 336 15.94 4.27 -10.80
N PHE A 337 14.78 3.71 -10.48
CA PHE A 337 13.74 3.28 -11.42
C PHE A 337 12.52 4.13 -11.12
N GLN A 338 12.00 4.92 -12.07
CA GLN A 338 10.97 5.90 -11.73
C GLN A 338 10.10 6.28 -12.92
N TYR A 339 9.13 7.16 -12.66
CA TYR A 339 8.24 7.71 -13.69
C TYR A 339 7.52 6.58 -14.45
N PHE A 340 7.27 5.45 -13.79
CA PHE A 340 6.68 4.29 -14.42
C PHE A 340 5.42 4.68 -15.19
N ASN A 341 5.44 4.45 -16.49
CA ASN A 341 4.26 4.52 -17.34
C ASN A 341 4.00 3.12 -17.87
N PHE A 342 2.74 2.72 -17.91
CA PHE A 342 2.39 1.34 -18.20
C PHE A 342 1.13 1.24 -19.03
N ASP A 343 0.95 0.10 -19.68
CA ASP A 343 -0.28 -0.29 -20.36
C ASP A 343 -0.59 -1.75 -20.03
N PHE A 344 -1.79 -2.21 -20.36
CA PHE A 344 -2.23 -3.59 -20.14
C PHE A 344 -2.11 -4.40 -21.44
N ASP A 345 -1.45 -5.56 -21.35
CA ASP A 345 -1.38 -6.54 -22.42
C ASP A 345 -2.05 -7.84 -21.95
N GLY A 346 -3.37 -7.92 -22.12
CA GLY A 346 -4.17 -9.02 -21.60
C GLY A 346 -4.14 -9.08 -20.07
N ASP A 347 -3.43 -10.09 -19.55
CA ASP A 347 -3.24 -10.31 -18.11
C ASP A 347 -1.95 -9.71 -17.56
N ASP A 348 -1.09 -9.19 -18.44
CA ASP A 348 0.19 -8.62 -18.06
C ASP A 348 0.15 -7.09 -18.02
N MET A 349 1.02 -6.52 -17.19
CA MET A 349 1.30 -5.09 -17.17
C MET A 349 2.67 -4.84 -17.82
N VAL A 350 2.70 -4.03 -18.88
CA VAL A 350 3.93 -3.65 -19.60
C VAL A 350 4.35 -2.25 -19.20
N ILE A 351 5.63 -2.05 -18.88
CA ILE A 351 6.10 -0.86 -18.16
C ILE A 351 7.30 -0.26 -18.89
N ALA A 352 7.25 1.05 -19.12
CA ALA A 352 8.40 1.86 -19.46
C ALA A 352 8.89 2.63 -18.22
N SER A 353 10.17 2.48 -17.89
CA SER A 353 10.80 3.16 -16.75
C SER A 353 11.87 4.14 -17.19
N ARG A 354 11.89 5.28 -16.51
CA ARG A 354 13.02 6.21 -16.55
C ARG A 354 14.06 5.65 -15.58
N THR A 355 15.22 5.26 -16.09
CA THR A 355 16.19 4.48 -15.31
C THR A 355 17.54 5.19 -15.26
N ALA A 356 18.02 5.44 -14.05
CA ALA A 356 19.39 5.85 -13.75
C ALA A 356 20.15 4.61 -13.27
N PHE A 357 21.11 4.13 -14.05
CA PHE A 357 21.85 2.91 -13.73
C PHE A 357 23.33 3.01 -14.12
N ASP A 358 24.20 2.33 -13.37
CA ASP A 358 25.63 2.26 -13.70
C ASP A 358 25.87 1.26 -14.85
N VAL A 359 26.32 1.77 -15.99
CA VAL A 359 26.63 0.98 -17.19
C VAL A 359 28.12 0.93 -17.51
N GLY A 360 29.00 1.05 -16.51
CA GLY A 360 30.44 0.86 -16.73
C GLY A 360 31.39 1.67 -15.86
N GLY A 361 30.91 2.26 -14.76
CA GLY A 361 31.73 2.97 -13.79
C GLY A 361 32.16 4.37 -14.20
N GLY A 362 32.85 5.06 -13.29
CA GLY A 362 33.50 6.35 -13.55
C GLY A 362 32.52 7.48 -13.92
N GLU A 363 32.88 8.28 -14.92
CA GLU A 363 32.12 9.48 -15.32
C GLU A 363 30.80 9.16 -16.06
N ARG A 364 30.58 7.90 -16.48
CA ARG A 364 29.34 7.46 -17.15
C ARG A 364 28.18 7.19 -16.22
N LYS A 365 28.44 7.21 -14.91
CA LYS A 365 27.42 7.13 -13.89
C LYS A 365 26.43 8.29 -14.04
N PRO A 366 25.10 8.06 -14.04
CA PRO A 366 24.14 9.15 -13.93
C PRO A 366 24.39 9.98 -12.65
N PRO A 367 24.10 11.30 -12.63
CA PRO A 367 24.34 12.15 -11.47
C PRO A 367 23.60 11.70 -10.21
N ARG A 368 22.36 11.23 -10.39
CA ARG A 368 21.43 10.86 -9.34
C ARG A 368 20.26 10.10 -9.95
N GLY A 369 19.43 9.49 -9.09
CA GLY A 369 18.25 8.73 -9.52
C GLY A 369 17.41 9.49 -10.55
N HIS A 370 17.06 10.76 -10.31
CA HIS A 370 16.28 11.57 -11.26
C HIS A 370 16.97 11.76 -12.62
N ASP A 371 18.27 12.05 -12.66
CA ASP A 371 18.94 12.45 -13.89
C ASP A 371 19.47 11.21 -14.63
N SER A 372 18.56 10.54 -15.34
CA SER A 372 18.72 9.19 -15.92
C SER A 372 19.39 9.14 -17.28
N ASN A 373 20.04 8.01 -17.55
CA ASN A 373 20.73 7.67 -18.79
C ASN A 373 19.99 6.62 -19.65
N LEU A 374 18.94 5.98 -19.12
CA LEU A 374 18.27 4.85 -19.78
C LEU A 374 16.75 5.00 -19.83
N LEU A 375 16.16 4.45 -20.89
CA LEU A 375 14.77 4.02 -20.95
C LEU A 375 14.76 2.49 -20.92
N THR A 376 14.10 1.89 -19.92
CA THR A 376 14.02 0.42 -19.77
C THR A 376 12.57 -0.07 -19.84
N PHE A 377 12.41 -1.32 -20.28
CA PHE A 377 11.16 -2.06 -20.33
C PHE A 377 11.13 -3.11 -19.21
N HIS A 378 9.98 -3.21 -18.55
CA HIS A 378 9.68 -4.24 -17.55
C HIS A 378 8.29 -4.82 -17.81
N ARG A 379 8.05 -6.03 -17.30
CA ARG A 379 6.75 -6.69 -17.32
C ARG A 379 6.41 -7.19 -15.91
N ILE A 380 5.16 -7.04 -15.50
CA ILE A 380 4.60 -7.78 -14.36
C ILE A 380 3.58 -8.74 -14.96
N GLU A 381 3.90 -10.03 -14.93
CA GLU A 381 3.02 -11.09 -15.43
C GLU A 381 1.85 -11.28 -14.47
N ASP A 382 0.66 -11.55 -15.02
CA ASP A 382 -0.58 -11.77 -14.26
C ASP A 382 -0.76 -10.77 -13.10
N PHE A 383 -0.69 -9.48 -13.43
CA PHE A 383 -0.58 -8.41 -12.42
C PHE A 383 -1.77 -8.35 -11.45
N ARG A 384 -2.92 -8.94 -11.84
CA ARG A 384 -4.13 -9.01 -11.02
C ARG A 384 -3.99 -9.99 -9.86
N ASN A 385 -3.22 -11.05 -10.06
CA ASN A 385 -2.89 -12.05 -9.04
C ASN A 385 -1.47 -11.89 -8.48
N ALA A 386 -0.73 -10.87 -8.94
CA ALA A 386 0.61 -10.61 -8.47
C ALA A 386 0.65 -10.43 -6.94
N SER A 387 1.48 -11.24 -6.31
CA SER A 387 1.77 -11.23 -4.88
C SER A 387 3.28 -11.11 -4.65
N PRO A 388 3.70 -10.73 -3.44
CA PRO A 388 5.11 -10.67 -3.13
C PRO A 388 5.65 -12.08 -2.94
N GLU A 389 6.87 -12.33 -3.46
CA GLU A 389 7.58 -13.60 -3.27
C GLU A 389 8.62 -13.38 -2.18
N HIS A 390 8.26 -13.72 -0.94
CA HIS A 390 9.15 -13.55 0.19
C HIS A 390 10.01 -14.78 0.44
N PHE A 391 11.22 -14.55 0.92
CA PHE A 391 12.05 -15.60 1.47
C PHE A 391 12.78 -15.16 2.73
N LEU A 392 13.16 -16.14 3.54
CA LEU A 392 13.87 -15.97 4.79
C LEU A 392 15.31 -16.45 4.66
N ALA A 393 16.24 -15.63 5.10
CA ALA A 393 17.67 -15.97 5.17
C ALA A 393 18.12 -15.98 6.63
N VAL A 394 18.86 -17.02 7.02
CA VAL A 394 19.48 -17.12 8.35
C VAL A 394 20.75 -16.26 8.37
N ASP A 395 20.78 -15.24 9.22
CA ASP A 395 21.99 -14.49 9.54
C ASP A 395 22.46 -14.85 10.95
N SER A 396 23.16 -15.98 11.05
CA SER A 396 23.70 -16.47 12.33
C SER A 396 24.68 -15.47 12.97
N GLY A 397 25.36 -14.65 12.17
CA GLY A 397 26.36 -13.69 12.63
C GLY A 397 25.73 -12.51 13.38
N SER A 398 24.57 -12.07 12.92
CA SER A 398 23.78 -11.01 13.57
C SER A 398 22.68 -11.55 14.49
N HIS A 399 22.62 -12.87 14.71
CA HIS A 399 21.55 -13.55 15.45
C HIS A 399 20.15 -13.22 14.94
N ALA A 400 19.98 -13.16 13.61
CA ALA A 400 18.75 -12.72 12.98
C ALA A 400 18.24 -13.72 11.93
N ILE A 401 16.94 -13.65 11.66
CA ILE A 401 16.34 -14.16 10.42
C ILE A 401 15.92 -12.94 9.63
N LEU A 402 16.45 -12.77 8.42
CA LEU A 402 16.17 -11.65 7.54
C LEU A 402 15.09 -12.03 6.53
N ARG A 403 14.14 -11.13 6.29
CA ARG A 403 13.11 -11.28 5.26
C ARG A 403 13.47 -10.44 4.03
N TYR A 404 13.32 -11.04 2.86
CA TYR A 404 13.51 -10.38 1.57
C TYR A 404 12.30 -10.61 0.66
N GLU A 405 12.08 -9.72 -0.30
CA GLU A 405 11.20 -9.92 -1.44
C GLU A 405 12.01 -10.09 -2.73
N ARG A 406 11.73 -11.13 -3.51
CA ARG A 406 12.32 -11.33 -4.84
C ARG A 406 11.86 -10.23 -5.79
N THR A 407 12.82 -9.60 -6.47
CA THR A 407 12.53 -8.58 -7.49
C THR A 407 13.26 -8.88 -8.80
N GLN A 408 13.01 -8.08 -9.84
CA GLN A 408 13.66 -8.22 -11.15
C GLN A 408 15.15 -7.85 -11.19
N HIS A 409 15.73 -7.34 -10.10
CA HIS A 409 17.15 -6.98 -10.06
C HIS A 409 17.87 -7.46 -8.80
N GLN A 410 17.64 -6.77 -7.68
CA GLN A 410 18.17 -7.15 -6.37
C GLN A 410 17.00 -7.50 -5.45
N ASP A 411 17.18 -8.48 -4.58
CA ASP A 411 16.17 -8.80 -3.59
C ASP A 411 15.97 -7.61 -2.63
N ALA A 412 14.72 -7.20 -2.42
CA ALA A 412 14.40 -6.07 -1.56
C ALA A 412 14.44 -6.51 -0.09
N PRO A 413 15.31 -5.93 0.75
CA PRO A 413 15.35 -6.27 2.17
C PRO A 413 14.13 -5.67 2.87
N LEU A 414 13.43 -6.51 3.64
CA LEU A 414 12.27 -6.15 4.45
C LEU A 414 12.58 -6.12 5.95
N GLY A 415 13.85 -6.32 6.33
CA GLY A 415 14.32 -6.28 7.70
C GLY A 415 14.24 -7.63 8.41
N SER A 416 14.15 -7.60 9.74
CA SER A 416 13.99 -8.81 10.56
C SER A 416 12.66 -9.48 10.25
N PHE A 417 12.67 -10.79 10.09
CA PHE A 417 11.47 -11.61 10.06
C PHE A 417 10.82 -11.66 11.44
N VAL A 418 11.57 -12.01 12.48
CA VAL A 418 11.04 -12.14 13.85
C VAL A 418 10.71 -10.76 14.41
N LEU A 419 9.51 -10.64 14.99
CA LEU A 419 8.98 -9.43 15.61
C LEU A 419 9.13 -9.51 17.13
N GLY A 420 9.72 -8.49 17.75
CA GLY A 420 10.05 -8.46 19.17
C GLY A 420 11.52 -8.76 19.45
N SER A 421 11.89 -8.69 20.74
CA SER A 421 13.28 -8.80 21.19
C SER A 421 13.57 -10.06 22.01
N THR A 422 12.55 -10.72 22.55
CA THR A 422 12.68 -11.95 23.36
C THR A 422 11.60 -12.97 23.00
N PHE A 423 11.95 -14.25 23.08
CA PHE A 423 11.15 -15.41 22.66
C PHE A 423 11.30 -16.52 23.70
N ASP A 424 10.27 -16.69 24.54
CA ASP A 424 10.34 -17.53 25.74
C ASP A 424 11.50 -17.08 26.66
N GLY A 425 11.42 -15.81 27.08
CA GLY A 425 12.30 -15.16 28.06
C GLY A 425 13.68 -14.72 27.55
N GLU A 426 14.12 -15.20 26.39
CA GLU A 426 15.50 -15.01 25.90
C GLU A 426 15.51 -14.44 24.47
N PRO A 427 16.54 -13.65 24.09
CA PRO A 427 16.67 -13.18 22.72
C PRO A 427 16.95 -14.33 21.74
N LEU A 428 16.66 -14.09 20.45
CA LEU A 428 17.11 -15.00 19.39
C LEU A 428 18.63 -15.08 19.42
N ASN A 429 19.15 -16.31 19.41
CA ASN A 429 20.58 -16.57 19.58
C ASN A 429 21.03 -17.67 18.61
N SER A 430 22.00 -17.34 17.76
CA SER A 430 22.61 -18.26 16.78
C SER A 430 21.59 -19.18 16.07
N PRO A 431 20.61 -18.62 15.33
CA PRO A 431 19.75 -19.43 14.47
C PRO A 431 20.59 -20.15 13.41
N ASP A 432 20.25 -21.39 13.09
CA ASP A 432 20.98 -22.22 12.12
C ASP A 432 20.11 -22.83 11.01
N ALA A 433 18.79 -22.90 11.20
CA ALA A 433 17.87 -23.42 10.19
C ALA A 433 16.45 -22.85 10.36
N VAL A 434 15.70 -22.85 9.26
CA VAL A 434 14.30 -22.43 9.20
C VAL A 434 13.43 -23.49 8.50
N ALA A 435 12.14 -23.53 8.82
CA ALA A 435 11.13 -24.36 8.15
C ALA A 435 9.78 -23.62 8.14
N GLN A 436 8.88 -23.96 7.22
CA GLN A 436 7.48 -23.53 7.26
C GLN A 436 6.57 -24.73 7.04
N ASP A 437 5.50 -24.85 7.83
CA ASP A 437 4.49 -25.91 7.67
C ASP A 437 3.31 -25.49 6.78
N ASP A 438 2.39 -26.42 6.54
CA ASP A 438 1.24 -26.22 5.66
C ASP A 438 0.22 -25.20 6.19
N ASN A 439 0.26 -24.88 7.49
CA ASN A 439 -0.57 -23.83 8.09
C ASN A 439 0.06 -22.44 7.94
N GLY A 440 1.31 -22.36 7.47
CA GLY A 440 2.06 -21.13 7.32
C GLY A 440 2.92 -20.76 8.53
N ASP A 441 2.93 -21.59 9.59
CA ASP A 441 3.78 -21.36 10.76
C ASP A 441 5.25 -21.59 10.41
N VAL A 442 6.10 -20.66 10.82
CA VAL A 442 7.54 -20.66 10.58
C VAL A 442 8.29 -21.10 11.83
N TYR A 443 9.16 -22.08 11.67
CA TYR A 443 10.00 -22.61 12.75
C TYR A 443 11.42 -22.11 12.57
N VAL A 444 12.02 -21.59 13.63
CA VAL A 444 13.44 -21.20 13.68
C VAL A 444 14.15 -22.11 14.66
N ARG A 445 15.18 -22.82 14.19
CA ARG A 445 16.04 -23.64 15.05
C ARG A 445 17.30 -22.86 15.42
N GLN A 446 17.68 -22.99 16.68
CA GLN A 446 18.93 -22.48 17.22
C GLN A 446 19.96 -23.60 17.34
N GLN A 447 21.26 -23.28 17.31
CA GLN A 447 22.35 -24.27 17.40
C GLN A 447 22.33 -25.12 18.68
N ASN A 448 21.71 -24.63 19.75
CA ASN A 448 21.53 -25.37 21.01
C ASN A 448 20.37 -26.39 20.94
N GLY A 449 19.63 -26.46 19.83
CA GLY A 449 18.49 -27.33 19.62
C GLY A 449 17.13 -26.72 19.99
N LYS A 450 17.06 -25.50 20.56
CA LYS A 450 15.78 -24.81 20.82
C LYS A 450 15.09 -24.50 19.49
N ILE A 451 13.77 -24.72 19.45
CA ILE A 451 12.92 -24.41 18.31
C ILE A 451 11.92 -23.36 18.76
N LEU A 452 11.81 -22.30 17.99
CA LEU A 452 10.86 -21.21 18.17
C LEU A 452 9.87 -21.24 17.00
N ARG A 453 8.58 -21.08 17.26
CA ARG A 453 7.53 -21.03 16.24
C ARG A 453 6.96 -19.62 16.14
N PHE A 454 6.76 -19.17 14.91
CA PHE A 454 6.23 -17.86 14.55
C PHE A 454 5.11 -18.03 13.52
N ASP A 455 4.21 -17.06 13.41
CA ASP A 455 3.34 -16.99 12.23
C ASP A 455 4.12 -16.50 11.00
N ALA A 456 3.51 -16.57 9.81
CA ALA A 456 4.12 -16.11 8.56
C ALA A 456 4.50 -14.61 8.56
N MET A 457 3.97 -13.81 9.50
CA MET A 457 4.20 -12.37 9.64
C MET A 457 5.39 -12.09 10.55
N GLY A 458 5.77 -13.05 11.39
CA GLY A 458 6.92 -13.00 12.27
C GLY A 458 6.57 -12.84 13.75
N ASN A 459 5.29 -12.92 14.11
CA ASN A 459 4.90 -12.88 15.52
C ASN A 459 5.19 -14.24 16.17
N TYR A 460 5.78 -14.19 17.36
CA TYR A 460 6.08 -15.37 18.16
C TYR A 460 4.79 -16.06 18.62
N ILE A 461 4.76 -17.39 18.48
CA ILE A 461 3.66 -18.25 18.93
C ILE A 461 4.09 -18.97 20.21
N ASP A 462 5.06 -19.90 20.11
CA ASP A 462 5.55 -20.74 21.21
C ASP A 462 6.93 -21.36 20.91
N SER A 463 7.40 -22.24 21.79
CA SER A 463 8.68 -22.97 21.68
C SER A 463 8.45 -24.49 21.71
N PRO A 464 8.07 -25.12 20.58
CA PRO A 464 7.73 -26.53 20.55
C PRO A 464 8.96 -27.44 20.63
N ALA A 465 8.76 -28.69 21.08
CA ALA A 465 9.85 -29.68 21.13
C ALA A 465 10.28 -30.20 19.75
N GLN A 466 9.40 -30.12 18.75
CA GLN A 466 9.62 -30.60 17.38
C GLN A 466 8.94 -29.65 16.39
N SER A 467 9.46 -29.60 15.15
CA SER A 467 8.79 -28.90 14.05
C SER A 467 7.91 -29.87 13.25
N ALA A 468 6.75 -29.38 12.81
CA ALA A 468 5.89 -30.10 11.86
C ALA A 468 6.47 -30.11 10.43
N ALA A 469 7.46 -29.26 10.16
CA ALA A 469 8.11 -29.11 8.87
C ALA A 469 9.59 -29.51 8.90
N GLN A 470 10.15 -29.80 7.73
CA GLN A 470 11.56 -30.14 7.60
C GLN A 470 12.43 -28.87 7.56
N PHE A 471 13.44 -28.82 8.42
CA PHE A 471 14.39 -27.71 8.47
C PHE A 471 15.32 -27.68 7.25
N GLN A 472 15.62 -26.47 6.79
CA GLN A 472 16.65 -26.20 5.80
C GLN A 472 17.58 -25.07 6.27
N THR A 473 18.82 -25.11 5.80
CA THR A 473 19.88 -24.13 6.15
C THR A 473 20.10 -23.09 5.04
N SER A 474 19.40 -23.24 3.90
CA SER A 474 19.38 -22.28 2.81
C SER A 474 18.16 -21.36 2.90
N ASP A 475 18.14 -20.32 2.07
CA ASP A 475 16.99 -19.43 1.90
C ASP A 475 15.68 -20.21 1.76
N LEU A 476 14.70 -19.86 2.60
CA LEU A 476 13.38 -20.46 2.61
C LEU A 476 12.39 -19.52 1.95
N ALA A 477 11.92 -19.87 0.75
CA ALA A 477 10.72 -19.25 0.20
C ALA A 477 9.54 -19.52 1.15
N ILE A 478 8.82 -18.46 1.52
CA ILE A 478 7.69 -18.57 2.45
C ILE A 478 6.39 -18.23 1.75
N SER A 479 5.35 -18.98 2.11
CA SER A 479 3.97 -18.61 1.81
C SER A 479 3.63 -17.33 2.57
N GLN A 480 2.91 -16.44 1.90
CA GLN A 480 2.40 -15.23 2.52
C GLN A 480 1.39 -15.57 3.63
N PRO A 481 1.17 -14.67 4.59
CA PRO A 481 0.12 -14.82 5.60
C PRO A 481 -1.24 -15.07 4.95
N ALA A 482 -2.15 -15.70 5.70
CA ALA A 482 -3.53 -15.88 5.27
C ALA A 482 -4.13 -14.52 4.88
N GLN A 483 -5.00 -14.54 3.86
CA GLN A 483 -5.65 -13.33 3.38
C GLN A 483 -6.42 -12.66 4.52
N GLY A 484 -6.30 -11.33 4.62
CA GLY A 484 -6.96 -10.53 5.65
C GLY A 484 -6.12 -10.34 6.92
N GLU A 485 -5.06 -11.11 7.15
CA GLU A 485 -4.24 -10.94 8.35
C GLU A 485 -3.33 -9.72 8.24
N ARG A 486 -3.52 -8.74 9.13
CA ARG A 486 -2.75 -7.47 9.18
C ARG A 486 -2.06 -7.32 10.54
N SER A 487 -0.73 -7.41 10.61
CA SER A 487 0.00 -7.35 11.89
C SER A 487 0.60 -5.99 12.14
N TRP A 488 0.49 -5.55 13.38
CA TRP A 488 1.31 -4.47 13.91
C TRP A 488 2.77 -4.92 14.01
N THR A 489 3.69 -4.20 13.36
CA THR A 489 5.12 -4.53 13.32
C THR A 489 5.99 -3.55 14.09
N LYS A 490 5.42 -2.45 14.58
CA LYS A 490 6.18 -1.45 15.32
C LYS A 490 6.48 -1.96 16.74
N ASN A 491 7.75 -1.93 17.12
CA ASN A 491 8.13 -2.12 18.51
C ASN A 491 7.73 -0.88 19.33
N GLY A 492 6.68 -1.01 20.14
CA GLY A 492 6.12 0.04 20.97
C GLY A 492 4.96 0.82 20.33
N SER A 493 4.63 1.96 20.94
CA SER A 493 3.48 2.79 20.55
C SER A 493 3.66 3.49 19.21
N GLY A 494 2.56 3.67 18.46
CA GLY A 494 2.55 4.35 17.18
C GLY A 494 1.15 4.72 16.70
N ASN A 495 1.07 5.42 15.57
CA ASN A 495 -0.22 5.77 14.96
C ASN A 495 -0.76 4.59 14.16
N TRP A 496 -2.05 4.30 14.30
CA TRP A 496 -2.78 3.32 13.49
C TRP A 496 -2.72 3.70 12.00
N GLU A 497 -2.84 4.99 11.70
CA GLU A 497 -2.88 5.51 10.34
C GLU A 497 -1.59 5.28 9.55
N GLU A 498 -0.44 5.23 10.23
CA GLU A 498 0.88 5.14 9.61
C GLU A 498 1.12 3.73 9.07
N LEU A 499 1.02 3.59 7.74
CA LEU A 499 1.09 2.28 7.08
C LEU A 499 2.41 1.53 7.37
N THR A 500 3.51 2.23 7.68
CA THR A 500 4.77 1.56 8.01
C THR A 500 4.79 0.86 9.37
N ASN A 501 3.78 1.08 10.23
CA ASN A 501 3.61 0.32 11.46
C ASN A 501 2.91 -1.04 11.25
N TRP A 502 2.50 -1.35 10.01
CA TRP A 502 1.81 -2.57 9.65
C TRP A 502 2.63 -3.43 8.69
N TYR A 503 2.51 -4.76 8.84
CA TYR A 503 3.17 -5.72 7.97
C TYR A 503 2.86 -5.42 6.50
N TYR A 504 3.93 -5.27 5.71
CA TYR A 504 3.86 -4.99 4.28
C TYR A 504 2.95 -3.78 3.92
N ARG A 505 2.82 -2.81 4.84
CA ARG A 505 1.97 -1.62 4.68
C ARG A 505 0.48 -1.91 4.52
N GLY A 506 0.04 -3.10 4.93
CA GLY A 506 -1.38 -3.47 4.96
C GLY A 506 -1.98 -3.20 6.33
N ARG A 507 -2.63 -2.06 6.49
CA ARG A 507 -3.47 -1.76 7.67
C ARG A 507 -4.87 -2.38 7.46
N PRO A 508 -5.54 -2.88 8.51
CA PRO A 508 -6.91 -3.36 8.41
C PRO A 508 -7.89 -2.21 8.18
N ASP A 509 -8.61 -2.27 7.06
CA ASP A 509 -9.56 -1.25 6.57
C ASP A 509 -10.78 -1.87 5.84
N THR A 510 -10.94 -3.20 5.86
CA THR A 510 -12.01 -3.94 5.16
C THR A 510 -12.64 -5.04 6.01
N ASP A 511 -13.83 -5.46 5.61
CA ASP A 511 -14.71 -6.43 6.30
C ASP A 511 -14.20 -7.87 6.30
N TYR A 512 -13.02 -8.16 5.74
CA TYR A 512 -12.37 -9.47 5.86
C TYR A 512 -11.01 -9.40 6.59
N GLU A 513 -10.59 -8.21 7.05
CA GLU A 513 -9.27 -7.99 7.65
C GLU A 513 -9.27 -8.02 9.18
N ILE A 514 -8.26 -8.69 9.74
CA ILE A 514 -8.06 -8.85 11.18
C ILE A 514 -6.78 -8.09 11.60
N ALA A 515 -6.92 -7.24 12.60
CA ALA A 515 -5.82 -6.52 13.25
C ALA A 515 -5.10 -7.44 14.26
N ASN A 516 -3.86 -7.82 13.97
CA ASN A 516 -3.06 -8.70 14.82
C ASN A 516 -2.02 -7.91 15.61
N PHE A 517 -2.17 -7.91 16.93
CA PHE A 517 -1.25 -7.36 17.91
C PHE A 517 -0.44 -8.51 18.53
N GLY A 518 0.60 -8.93 17.81
CA GLY A 518 1.49 -10.02 18.22
C GLY A 518 2.73 -9.53 18.98
N SER A 519 3.86 -10.23 18.83
CA SER A 519 5.06 -10.05 19.66
C SER A 519 5.91 -8.82 19.36
N ALA A 520 5.46 -7.90 18.51
CA ALA A 520 6.29 -6.77 18.06
C ALA A 520 6.72 -5.83 19.19
N ALA A 521 5.83 -5.53 20.15
CA ALA A 521 6.15 -4.70 21.31
C ALA A 521 6.80 -5.50 22.44
N ASP A 522 7.84 -4.91 23.04
CA ASP A 522 8.60 -5.46 24.18
C ASP A 522 8.31 -4.76 25.52
N SER A 523 7.26 -3.93 25.52
CA SER A 523 6.77 -3.14 26.65
C SER A 523 5.32 -2.71 26.34
N PRO A 524 4.54 -2.26 27.35
CA PRO A 524 3.19 -1.76 27.10
C PRO A 524 3.18 -0.69 26.00
N ALA A 525 2.30 -0.88 25.01
CA ALA A 525 2.29 -0.12 23.78
C ALA A 525 0.88 0.36 23.42
N ALA A 526 0.79 1.48 22.71
CA ALA A 526 -0.49 2.02 22.27
C ALA A 526 -0.53 2.21 20.75
N ALA A 527 -1.57 1.67 20.11
CA ALA A 527 -1.93 1.94 18.73
C ALA A 527 -2.93 3.09 18.71
N GLN A 528 -2.46 4.29 18.32
CA GLN A 528 -3.25 5.52 18.32
C GLN A 528 -4.11 5.63 17.06
N MET A 529 -5.40 5.35 17.19
CA MET A 529 -6.43 5.43 16.16
C MET A 529 -7.16 6.77 16.25
N ASN A 530 -6.96 7.64 15.26
CA ASN A 530 -7.50 9.00 15.25
C ASN A 530 -8.58 9.22 14.19
N LYS A 531 -9.02 8.14 13.55
CA LYS A 531 -10.10 8.08 12.56
C LYS A 531 -10.95 6.84 12.80
N ASP A 532 -12.13 6.85 12.21
CA ASP A 532 -13.04 5.72 12.25
C ASP A 532 -12.60 4.66 11.24
N TYR A 533 -12.61 3.39 11.65
CA TYR A 533 -12.22 2.25 10.84
C TYR A 533 -13.28 1.15 10.90
N SER A 534 -13.57 0.53 9.76
CA SER A 534 -14.43 -0.65 9.67
C SER A 534 -13.58 -1.84 9.25
N PHE A 535 -13.57 -2.93 10.03
CA PHE A 535 -12.85 -4.16 9.72
C PHE A 535 -13.38 -5.35 10.51
N LYS A 536 -12.94 -6.57 10.17
CA LYS A 536 -13.51 -7.83 10.68
C LYS A 536 -13.27 -8.09 12.15
N GLY A 537 -12.04 -7.85 12.62
CA GLY A 537 -11.73 -8.22 13.99
C GLY A 537 -10.33 -7.87 14.46
N ILE A 538 -10.07 -8.24 15.71
CA ILE A 538 -8.83 -7.94 16.44
C ILE A 538 -8.32 -9.22 17.10
N ARG A 539 -7.01 -9.43 17.09
CA ARG A 539 -6.35 -10.52 17.80
C ARG A 539 -5.17 -10.00 18.60
N PHE A 540 -5.16 -10.28 19.89
CA PHE A 540 -4.04 -10.00 20.79
C PHE A 540 -3.30 -11.28 21.14
N ARG A 541 -1.98 -11.26 20.94
CA ARG A 541 -1.06 -12.37 21.22
C ARG A 541 0.28 -11.83 21.70
N ASN A 542 0.26 -11.10 22.81
CA ASN A 542 1.49 -10.56 23.42
C ASN A 542 1.35 -10.56 24.94
N ASP A 543 2.44 -10.85 25.66
CA ASP A 543 2.43 -10.76 27.12
C ASP A 543 2.46 -9.29 27.59
N PHE A 544 2.95 -8.38 26.74
CA PHE A 544 2.88 -6.95 26.97
C PHE A 544 1.56 -6.37 26.47
N SER A 545 0.98 -5.51 27.29
CA SER A 545 -0.31 -4.89 26.98
C SER A 545 -0.25 -4.03 25.71
N TYR A 546 -1.33 -4.11 24.94
CA TYR A 546 -1.62 -3.19 23.86
C TYR A 546 -2.90 -2.42 24.21
N THR A 547 -2.84 -1.10 24.10
CA THR A 547 -4.01 -0.21 24.14
C THR A 547 -4.33 0.27 22.73
N ILE A 548 -5.52 -0.02 22.23
CA ILE A 548 -6.07 0.66 21.05
C ILE A 548 -6.82 1.89 21.55
N GLY A 549 -6.21 3.06 21.39
CA GLY A 549 -6.73 4.33 21.92
C GLY A 549 -6.72 5.44 20.87
N GLY A 550 -7.23 6.62 21.20
CA GLY A 550 -7.24 7.78 20.32
C GLY A 550 -8.64 8.38 20.14
N SER A 551 -8.79 9.29 19.18
CA SER A 551 -10.08 9.99 18.96
C SER A 551 -10.99 9.33 17.93
N GLY A 552 -10.57 8.21 17.33
CA GLY A 552 -11.33 7.44 16.35
C GLY A 552 -12.31 6.45 17.00
N SER A 553 -12.82 5.54 16.17
CA SER A 553 -13.74 4.48 16.58
C SER A 553 -13.59 3.25 15.69
N ILE A 554 -14.11 2.12 16.15
CA ILE A 554 -14.09 0.83 15.44
C ILE A 554 -15.53 0.44 15.10
N SER A 555 -15.76 0.09 13.84
CA SER A 555 -16.94 -0.63 13.39
C SER A 555 -16.53 -2.07 13.08
N LEU A 556 -17.03 -3.04 13.86
CA LEU A 556 -16.77 -4.46 13.59
C LEU A 556 -17.74 -4.98 12.53
N GLU A 557 -17.25 -5.10 11.31
CA GLU A 557 -17.99 -5.49 10.11
C GLU A 557 -17.32 -6.70 9.46
N SER A 558 -18.09 -7.74 9.15
CA SER A 558 -17.57 -8.96 8.54
C SER A 558 -18.28 -9.30 7.23
N ASP A 559 -17.49 -9.74 6.25
CA ASP A 559 -17.94 -10.26 4.95
C ASP A 559 -18.74 -11.57 5.06
N ASP A 560 -18.58 -12.30 6.18
CA ASP A 560 -19.28 -13.54 6.51
C ASP A 560 -20.26 -13.43 7.68
N TYR A 561 -20.58 -12.20 8.09
CA TYR A 561 -21.47 -11.84 9.21
C TYR A 561 -20.95 -12.14 10.62
N GLN A 562 -19.71 -12.61 10.78
CA GLN A 562 -19.11 -12.90 12.09
C GLN A 562 -17.77 -12.16 12.28
N GLY A 563 -17.80 -11.10 13.10
CA GLY A 563 -16.62 -10.41 13.61
C GLY A 563 -16.02 -11.12 14.82
N ILE A 564 -14.78 -10.76 15.16
CA ILE A 564 -14.02 -11.39 16.25
C ILE A 564 -13.20 -10.38 17.07
N ILE A 565 -13.08 -10.63 18.37
CA ILE A 565 -11.99 -10.13 19.21
C ILE A 565 -11.40 -11.32 19.97
N GLU A 566 -10.14 -11.62 19.73
CA GLU A 566 -9.46 -12.76 20.35
C GLU A 566 -8.33 -12.27 21.27
N VAL A 567 -8.32 -12.72 22.52
CA VAL A 567 -7.21 -12.51 23.44
C VAL A 567 -6.60 -13.86 23.79
N GLN A 568 -5.44 -14.14 23.20
CA GLN A 568 -4.77 -15.43 23.32
C GLN A 568 -3.66 -15.41 24.38
N ARG A 569 -3.10 -14.23 24.66
CA ARG A 569 -2.05 -13.99 25.65
C ARG A 569 -2.16 -12.56 26.16
N GLY A 570 -1.81 -12.33 27.42
CA GLY A 570 -1.68 -11.01 28.02
C GLY A 570 -2.99 -10.37 28.48
N SER A 571 -2.88 -9.10 28.89
CA SER A 571 -4.00 -8.25 29.32
C SER A 571 -3.99 -6.98 28.48
N HIS A 572 -5.07 -6.74 27.73
CA HIS A 572 -5.14 -5.75 26.65
C HIS A 572 -6.34 -4.81 26.79
N GLU A 573 -6.26 -3.66 26.13
CA GLU A 573 -7.25 -2.60 26.26
C GLU A 573 -7.74 -2.11 24.89
N ILE A 574 -9.06 -1.97 24.74
CA ILE A 574 -9.70 -1.22 23.66
C ILE A 574 -10.40 -0.01 24.30
N ALA A 575 -9.76 1.16 24.12
CA ALA A 575 -10.17 2.44 24.70
C ALA A 575 -10.96 3.33 23.72
N VAL A 576 -11.02 2.96 22.45
CA VAL A 576 -11.89 3.61 21.47
C VAL A 576 -13.28 2.98 21.48
N SER A 577 -14.30 3.74 21.08
CA SER A 577 -15.66 3.20 20.95
C SER A 577 -15.72 2.11 19.88
N VAL A 578 -16.49 1.05 20.15
CA VAL A 578 -16.73 -0.08 19.25
C VAL A 578 -18.23 -0.20 18.96
N GLU A 579 -18.60 -0.17 17.68
CA GLU A 579 -19.95 -0.45 17.20
C GLU A 579 -19.97 -1.77 16.42
N LEU A 580 -20.95 -2.64 16.72
CA LEU A 580 -21.12 -3.90 15.99
C LEU A 580 -21.95 -3.70 14.72
N ILE A 581 -21.36 -3.94 13.56
CA ILE A 581 -22.07 -3.99 12.29
C ILE A 581 -22.48 -5.43 11.96
N SER A 582 -21.67 -6.40 12.41
CA SER A 582 -21.92 -7.85 12.33
C SER A 582 -22.07 -8.48 13.72
N HIS A 583 -22.55 -9.72 13.78
CA HIS A 583 -22.45 -10.49 15.02
C HIS A 583 -20.98 -10.65 15.39
N THR A 584 -20.64 -10.58 16.67
CA THR A 584 -19.24 -10.56 17.09
C THR A 584 -19.03 -11.51 18.26
N ASP A 585 -17.91 -12.23 18.20
CA ASP A 585 -17.47 -13.11 19.27
C ASP A 585 -16.22 -12.51 19.93
N ILE A 586 -16.26 -12.36 21.24
CA ILE A 586 -15.08 -12.09 22.07
C ILE A 586 -14.68 -13.42 22.70
N SER A 587 -13.44 -13.85 22.47
CA SER A 587 -12.87 -15.02 23.13
C SER A 587 -11.60 -14.66 23.89
N ALA A 588 -11.53 -15.03 25.16
CA ALA A 588 -10.34 -14.84 26.01
C ALA A 588 -9.86 -16.19 26.55
N ASP A 589 -8.60 -16.52 26.28
CA ASP A 589 -7.96 -17.75 26.77
C ASP A 589 -7.68 -17.68 28.28
N GLU A 590 -7.45 -18.83 28.94
CA GLU A 590 -7.16 -18.91 30.36
C GLU A 590 -6.00 -17.96 30.77
N GLY A 591 -6.23 -17.16 31.82
CA GLY A 591 -5.22 -16.22 32.34
C GLY A 591 -5.02 -14.96 31.50
N THR A 592 -5.89 -14.71 30.51
CA THR A 592 -5.89 -13.48 29.71
C THR A 592 -7.04 -12.55 30.10
N GLU A 593 -6.88 -11.25 29.81
CA GLU A 593 -7.88 -10.23 30.15
C GLU A 593 -8.09 -9.28 28.97
N LEU A 594 -9.34 -8.90 28.72
CA LEU A 594 -9.72 -7.82 27.81
C LEU A 594 -10.44 -6.71 28.57
N HIS A 595 -9.89 -5.50 28.51
CA HIS A 595 -10.48 -4.30 29.07
C HIS A 595 -11.11 -3.44 27.97
N LEU A 596 -12.43 -3.27 28.02
CA LEU A 596 -13.20 -2.40 27.14
C LEU A 596 -13.50 -1.10 27.89
N THR A 597 -12.54 -0.17 27.77
CA THR A 597 -12.57 1.15 28.41
C THR A 597 -13.19 2.24 27.53
N GLY A 598 -13.52 1.89 26.28
CA GLY A 598 -14.41 2.66 25.41
C GLY A 598 -15.86 2.15 25.43
N GLU A 599 -16.80 2.93 24.86
CA GLU A 599 -18.18 2.49 24.62
C GLU A 599 -18.24 1.22 23.73
N ILE A 600 -19.04 0.23 24.11
CA ILE A 600 -19.43 -0.91 23.30
C ILE A 600 -20.92 -0.82 22.97
N ASN A 601 -21.24 -0.67 21.68
CA ASN A 601 -22.60 -0.59 21.18
C ASN A 601 -22.93 -1.80 20.29
N LEU A 602 -23.88 -2.62 20.74
CA LEU A 602 -24.25 -3.84 20.03
C LEU A 602 -25.05 -3.57 18.77
N ASN A 603 -25.69 -2.40 18.62
CA ASN A 603 -26.42 -1.99 17.42
C ASN A 603 -27.34 -3.09 16.85
N TYR A 604 -28.22 -3.63 17.71
CA TYR A 604 -29.15 -4.74 17.40
C TYR A 604 -28.48 -6.09 17.08
N LYS A 605 -27.16 -6.21 17.19
CA LYS A 605 -26.39 -7.44 16.94
C LYS A 605 -26.23 -8.28 18.20
N LYS A 606 -25.69 -9.47 17.97
CA LYS A 606 -25.23 -10.41 18.98
C LYS A 606 -23.77 -10.13 19.31
N LEU A 607 -23.46 -10.04 20.59
CA LEU A 607 -22.12 -10.14 21.14
C LEU A 607 -22.04 -11.43 21.95
N ALA A 608 -21.20 -12.37 21.55
CA ALA A 608 -20.93 -13.55 22.35
C ALA A 608 -19.61 -13.38 23.10
N VAL A 609 -19.58 -13.74 24.39
CA VAL A 609 -18.38 -13.74 25.22
C VAL A 609 -18.07 -15.16 25.62
N ARG A 610 -16.86 -15.62 25.32
CA ARG A 610 -16.44 -17.01 25.45
C ARG A 610 -15.04 -17.17 26.04
N GLY A 611 -14.78 -18.36 26.57
CA GLY A 611 -13.48 -18.75 27.08
C GLY A 611 -13.32 -18.52 28.58
N GLU A 612 -12.16 -18.95 29.10
CA GLU A 612 -11.85 -18.96 30.53
C GLU A 612 -11.18 -17.66 31.01
N GLY A 613 -10.75 -16.79 30.08
CA GLY A 613 -10.24 -15.46 30.39
C GLY A 613 -11.35 -14.48 30.77
N SER A 614 -10.98 -13.32 31.32
CA SER A 614 -11.96 -12.31 31.75
C SER A 614 -12.13 -11.19 30.72
N VAL A 615 -13.36 -10.70 30.60
CA VAL A 615 -13.71 -9.54 29.78
C VAL A 615 -14.36 -8.50 30.66
N HIS A 616 -13.84 -7.28 30.64
CA HIS A 616 -14.24 -6.18 31.51
C HIS A 616 -14.86 -5.04 30.69
N ILE A 617 -16.07 -4.64 31.06
CA ILE A 617 -16.75 -3.45 30.57
C ILE A 617 -16.55 -2.34 31.60
N GLU A 618 -15.80 -1.31 31.22
CA GLU A 618 -15.42 -0.25 32.17
C GLU A 618 -16.09 1.09 31.92
N GLU A 619 -16.46 1.39 30.67
CA GLU A 619 -17.10 2.67 30.31
C GLU A 619 -18.59 2.52 30.01
N SER A 620 -18.98 2.20 28.77
CA SER A 620 -20.39 2.18 28.36
C SER A 620 -20.73 0.90 27.61
N PHE A 621 -21.91 0.32 27.89
CA PHE A 621 -22.41 -0.87 27.20
C PHE A 621 -23.87 -0.69 26.78
N ILE A 622 -24.12 -0.66 25.48
CA ILE A 622 -25.42 -0.33 24.90
C ILE A 622 -25.92 -1.51 24.07
N MET A 623 -27.00 -2.15 24.51
CA MET A 623 -27.54 -3.31 23.80
C MET A 623 -28.33 -2.94 22.54
N ASN A 624 -29.09 -1.84 22.56
CA ASN A 624 -30.01 -1.48 21.46
C ASN A 624 -30.89 -2.68 21.02
N ASN A 625 -31.53 -3.39 21.97
CA ASN A 625 -32.27 -4.63 21.72
C ASN A 625 -31.47 -5.80 21.10
N GLY A 626 -30.14 -5.74 21.11
CA GLY A 626 -29.23 -6.81 20.70
C GLY A 626 -29.26 -8.01 21.64
N THR A 627 -28.32 -8.95 21.45
CA THR A 627 -28.20 -10.16 22.27
C THR A 627 -26.81 -10.23 22.89
N LEU A 628 -26.73 -10.38 24.20
CA LEU A 628 -25.51 -10.79 24.89
C LEU A 628 -25.56 -12.32 25.07
N GLU A 629 -24.65 -13.03 24.44
CA GLU A 629 -24.46 -14.47 24.60
C GLU A 629 -23.25 -14.73 25.51
N VAL A 630 -23.38 -15.62 26.48
CA VAL A 630 -22.30 -16.03 27.39
C VAL A 630 -22.22 -17.55 27.44
N ASP A 631 -21.00 -18.10 27.53
CA ASP A 631 -20.78 -19.55 27.53
C ASP A 631 -20.64 -20.17 28.93
N GLY A 632 -20.56 -19.35 29.97
CA GLY A 632 -20.48 -19.77 31.37
C GLY A 632 -19.13 -20.33 31.82
N LEU A 633 -18.07 -20.24 31.00
CA LEU A 633 -16.71 -20.58 31.44
C LEU A 633 -16.10 -19.48 32.31
N SER A 634 -16.38 -18.22 31.97
CA SER A 634 -15.99 -17.02 32.70
C SER A 634 -17.13 -16.01 32.67
N ALA A 635 -17.20 -15.15 33.68
CA ALA A 635 -18.21 -14.12 33.78
C ALA A 635 -17.83 -12.90 32.92
N LEU A 636 -18.82 -12.23 32.33
CA LEU A 636 -18.61 -10.87 31.82
C LEU A 636 -18.63 -9.88 32.98
N HIS A 637 -17.58 -9.08 33.13
CA HIS A 637 -17.46 -8.12 34.22
C HIS A 637 -18.02 -6.74 33.82
N PHE A 638 -18.96 -6.21 34.60
CA PHE A 638 -19.33 -4.80 34.56
C PHE A 638 -18.68 -4.07 35.74
N GLU A 639 -17.64 -3.28 35.46
CA GLU A 639 -16.89 -2.58 36.50
C GLU A 639 -17.70 -1.46 37.15
N GLN A 640 -17.30 -1.11 38.38
CA GLN A 640 -17.97 -0.06 39.14
C GLN A 640 -17.86 1.29 38.40
N GLY A 641 -19.02 1.86 38.05
CA GLY A 641 -19.12 3.13 37.34
C GLY A 641 -19.38 2.99 35.84
N SER A 642 -19.41 1.76 35.31
CA SER A 642 -19.87 1.49 33.94
C SER A 642 -21.32 1.94 33.73
N GLN A 643 -21.60 2.48 32.55
CA GLN A 643 -22.92 2.95 32.14
C GLN A 643 -23.54 1.93 31.18
N THR A 644 -24.46 1.14 31.68
CA THR A 644 -25.09 0.08 30.89
C THR A 644 -26.50 0.46 30.47
N SER A 645 -26.91 0.07 29.27
CA SER A 645 -28.28 0.16 28.77
C SER A 645 -28.77 -1.23 28.38
N ILE A 646 -29.24 -1.97 29.39
CA ILE A 646 -29.71 -3.35 29.25
C ILE A 646 -31.15 -3.32 28.71
N THR A 647 -31.29 -3.55 27.40
CA THR A 647 -32.59 -3.51 26.67
C THR A 647 -32.83 -4.76 25.83
N GLY A 648 -31.83 -5.63 25.71
CA GLY A 648 -31.82 -6.77 24.80
C GLY A 648 -32.02 -8.10 25.49
N ARG A 649 -31.50 -9.16 24.87
CA ARG A 649 -31.63 -10.54 25.35
C ARG A 649 -30.34 -11.01 26.00
N LEU A 650 -30.44 -11.72 27.10
CA LEU A 650 -29.37 -12.57 27.60
C LEU A 650 -29.56 -13.97 27.04
N PHE A 651 -28.51 -14.56 26.46
CA PHE A 651 -28.51 -15.95 26.02
C PHE A 651 -27.38 -16.70 26.70
N PHE A 652 -27.74 -17.62 27.61
CA PHE A 652 -26.76 -18.55 28.17
C PHE A 652 -26.65 -19.76 27.25
N ASN A 653 -25.49 -19.91 26.60
CA ASN A 653 -25.18 -20.98 25.68
C ASN A 653 -23.98 -21.77 26.21
N PRO A 654 -24.17 -22.68 27.18
CA PRO A 654 -23.08 -23.28 27.94
C PRO A 654 -22.05 -23.96 27.03
N HIS A 655 -20.77 -23.73 27.31
CA HIS A 655 -19.69 -24.43 26.63
C HIS A 655 -19.85 -25.96 26.77
N GLU A 656 -19.39 -26.72 25.78
CA GLU A 656 -19.58 -28.18 25.74
C GLU A 656 -18.93 -28.94 26.92
N SER A 657 -17.98 -28.31 27.62
CA SER A 657 -17.35 -28.86 28.82
C SER A 657 -18.19 -28.68 30.10
N ILE A 658 -19.25 -27.86 30.06
CA ILE A 658 -20.11 -27.57 31.21
C ILE A 658 -21.20 -28.65 31.34
N SER A 659 -21.31 -29.25 32.53
CA SER A 659 -22.42 -30.16 32.88
C SER A 659 -23.53 -29.40 33.58
N LEU A 660 -24.78 -29.56 33.10
CA LEU A 660 -25.97 -28.93 33.67
C LEU A 660 -26.62 -29.84 34.72
N GLU A 661 -25.96 -30.00 35.86
CA GLU A 661 -26.40 -30.87 36.96
C GLU A 661 -27.31 -30.13 37.98
N PRO A 662 -28.15 -30.85 38.74
CA PRO A 662 -28.90 -30.26 39.84
C PRO A 662 -27.99 -29.52 40.83
N HIS A 663 -28.39 -28.31 41.24
CA HIS A 663 -27.64 -27.41 42.12
C HIS A 663 -26.35 -26.83 41.52
N ALA A 664 -26.06 -27.04 40.24
CA ALA A 664 -25.00 -26.29 39.57
C ALA A 664 -25.38 -24.81 39.48
N SER A 665 -24.42 -23.93 39.81
CA SER A 665 -24.55 -22.48 39.73
C SER A 665 -23.51 -21.93 38.75
N PHE A 666 -23.93 -20.97 37.94
CA PHE A 666 -23.09 -20.34 36.91
C PHE A 666 -23.06 -18.84 37.13
N GLN A 667 -21.86 -18.29 37.33
CA GLN A 667 -21.60 -16.85 37.38
C GLN A 667 -21.55 -16.34 35.94
N LEU A 668 -22.65 -15.75 35.46
CA LEU A 668 -22.73 -15.26 34.08
C LEU A 668 -22.21 -13.82 33.95
N ILE A 669 -22.42 -13.02 34.98
CA ILE A 669 -22.13 -11.59 35.00
C ILE A 669 -21.50 -11.22 36.34
N GLU A 670 -20.32 -10.63 36.36
CA GLU A 670 -19.78 -10.02 37.58
C GLU A 670 -20.17 -8.53 37.61
N GLY A 671 -20.54 -8.00 38.79
CA GLY A 671 -21.01 -6.61 38.91
C GLY A 671 -22.43 -6.39 38.38
N ALA A 672 -23.31 -7.39 38.52
CA ALA A 672 -24.71 -7.28 38.08
C ALA A 672 -25.47 -6.11 38.73
N ASP A 673 -25.10 -5.73 39.95
CA ASP A 673 -25.65 -4.58 40.68
C ASP A 673 -25.18 -3.21 40.12
N HIS A 674 -24.18 -3.21 39.24
CA HIS A 674 -23.77 -2.03 38.46
C HIS A 674 -24.60 -1.86 37.18
N MET A 675 -25.41 -2.86 36.79
CA MET A 675 -26.23 -2.75 35.58
C MET A 675 -27.42 -1.80 35.78
N SER A 676 -27.80 -1.09 34.71
CA SER A 676 -28.97 -0.24 34.66
C SER A 676 -30.03 -0.90 33.77
N GLY A 677 -30.99 -1.55 34.43
CA GLY A 677 -32.09 -2.28 33.80
C GLY A 677 -31.97 -3.80 33.91
N GLU A 678 -32.94 -4.48 33.31
CA GLU A 678 -33.05 -5.94 33.25
C GLU A 678 -33.12 -6.38 31.78
N PHE A 679 -32.74 -7.62 31.48
CA PHE A 679 -32.86 -8.13 30.12
C PHE A 679 -34.34 -8.23 29.72
N TYR A 680 -34.65 -7.90 28.47
CA TYR A 680 -36.01 -8.08 27.92
C TYR A 680 -36.42 -9.56 27.91
N LEU A 681 -35.46 -10.45 27.67
CA LEU A 681 -35.66 -11.89 27.65
C LEU A 681 -34.38 -12.61 28.05
N GLU A 682 -34.51 -13.53 29.00
CA GLU A 682 -33.49 -14.51 29.36
C GLU A 682 -33.73 -15.80 28.57
N ILE A 683 -32.75 -16.21 27.76
CA ILE A 683 -32.77 -17.46 27.01
C ILE A 683 -31.80 -18.40 27.71
N LEU A 684 -32.33 -19.39 28.41
CA LEU A 684 -31.56 -20.39 29.14
C LEU A 684 -31.70 -21.76 28.44
N PRO A 685 -30.68 -22.63 28.49
CA PRO A 685 -30.72 -23.91 27.82
C PRO A 685 -31.79 -24.81 28.45
N GLN A 686 -32.36 -25.70 27.64
CA GLN A 686 -33.34 -26.66 28.12
C GLN A 686 -32.68 -27.64 29.09
N LEU A 687 -33.32 -27.86 30.24
CA LEU A 687 -32.88 -28.82 31.25
C LEU A 687 -33.61 -30.16 31.11
N GLU A 688 -33.12 -31.19 31.79
CA GLU A 688 -33.80 -32.47 31.93
C GLU A 688 -35.14 -32.32 32.67
N GLU A 689 -36.05 -33.29 32.48
CA GLU A 689 -37.39 -33.28 33.10
C GLU A 689 -37.28 -33.24 34.63
N GLY A 690 -38.00 -32.30 35.26
CA GLY A 690 -38.00 -32.09 36.72
C GLY A 690 -36.94 -31.11 37.22
N LEU A 691 -36.17 -30.47 36.33
CA LEU A 691 -35.24 -29.39 36.65
C LEU A 691 -35.69 -28.06 36.04
N MET A 692 -35.44 -26.96 36.76
CA MET A 692 -35.70 -25.60 36.30
C MET A 692 -34.57 -24.65 36.69
N TRP A 693 -34.51 -23.50 36.01
CA TRP A 693 -33.57 -22.43 36.33
C TRP A 693 -34.12 -21.51 37.42
N ASP A 694 -33.33 -21.29 38.47
CA ASP A 694 -33.50 -20.20 39.44
C ASP A 694 -32.66 -19.00 38.99
N THR A 695 -33.34 -17.92 38.62
CA THR A 695 -32.73 -16.65 38.19
C THR A 695 -32.87 -15.54 39.23
N SER A 696 -33.30 -15.86 40.46
CA SER A 696 -33.53 -14.87 41.52
C SER A 696 -32.30 -14.03 41.87
N MET A 697 -31.11 -14.58 41.65
CA MET A 697 -29.82 -13.92 41.90
C MET A 697 -29.20 -13.28 40.66
N LEU A 698 -29.82 -13.37 39.49
CA LEU A 698 -29.23 -12.91 38.22
C LEU A 698 -28.97 -11.39 38.23
N TYR A 699 -29.88 -10.58 38.76
CA TYR A 699 -29.76 -9.12 38.74
C TYR A 699 -29.10 -8.52 39.98
N THR A 700 -28.78 -9.35 40.99
CA THR A 700 -28.09 -8.90 42.22
C THR A 700 -26.67 -9.43 42.30
N GLU A 701 -26.46 -10.68 41.89
CA GLU A 701 -25.18 -11.35 41.95
C GLU A 701 -24.75 -11.91 40.59
N GLY A 702 -25.58 -11.87 39.54
CA GLY A 702 -25.19 -12.36 38.21
C GLY A 702 -25.20 -13.89 38.06
N ILE A 703 -25.84 -14.59 39.00
CA ILE A 703 -25.82 -16.05 39.10
C ILE A 703 -27.16 -16.64 38.64
N VAL A 704 -27.08 -17.72 37.85
CA VAL A 704 -28.21 -18.64 37.63
C VAL A 704 -27.90 -20.01 38.23
N THR A 705 -28.90 -20.65 38.83
CA THR A 705 -28.73 -21.96 39.49
C THR A 705 -29.77 -22.96 38.99
N ILE A 706 -29.38 -24.23 38.87
CA ILE A 706 -30.32 -25.32 38.55
C ILE A 706 -30.96 -25.82 39.84
N VAL A 707 -32.29 -25.84 39.89
CA VAL A 707 -33.08 -26.37 41.03
C VAL A 707 -34.10 -27.40 40.55
N TYR A 708 -34.67 -28.17 41.47
CA TYR A 708 -35.78 -29.08 41.15
C TYR A 708 -37.08 -28.29 40.94
N GLU A 709 -37.91 -28.72 39.98
CA GLU A 709 -39.28 -28.23 39.85
C GLU A 709 -40.10 -28.61 41.10
N GLU A 710 -40.75 -27.63 41.72
CA GLU A 710 -41.60 -27.83 42.92
C GLU A 710 -42.93 -28.54 42.64
#